data_AF-A0A2W5FSJ4-F1
#
_entry.id   AF-A0A2W5FSJ4-F1
#
_cell.length_a   1.000
_cell.length_b   1.000
_cell.length_c   1.000
_cell.angle_alpha   90.00
_cell.angle_beta   90.00
_cell.angle_gamma   90.00
#
_symmetry.space_group_name_H-M   'P 1'
#
loop_
_entity.id
_entity.type
_entity.pdbx_description
1 polymer ?
#
loop_
_entity_poly.entity_id
_entity_poly.type
_entity_poly.pdbx_seq_one_letter_code
_entity_poly.pdbx_strand_id
1 'polypeptide(L)'
;MTEHIKMPDVPPLVRALGNGVQTQFEFPFPVFASEDVVVYLNGARQISGFDIDSGKVIFDAAPASGTIVTIERRMKFERLTDFIEGGDFSAAAINTELDYLVAGLQQVARDQSGMIKYSDGENPSDTVLPSRSTRANKALGFDGNGNPVAVTLEGSMAAPDFTAIGFGAVTRTSHDKFSDYVSVKDFGAVGDGLNDDTHAFQKAFAAHNAVFVPEGEYIINSTIEIKEGQSLSGAGDASVLKTSSDIVLIEMTQSYATLRNLKLFGGAVGLKLYGKASPCVNNSITDLTIWQAQTGILLDGYTSPDNPCYWNNFDRVLVAQPFVNGILLTKTGGGDTPNANRFHGCRVYSLGAATSGHGLYVEHGQFNNSFIDFEANMSNTVQACVRCGAQSNKTLFVNLYTESSNSVPNVRLDAGSVETAIYNLLSMSDGAAIWDFSGGQYTAYNAGFPYKNRLQRTTVTDLNTTLQRYDTRYTDTSGVIDLVADRSMQLLSSYSGAITARLPNAADATGVMMMIKKIDSSKNVITILENGGEGPDRTNYYLGSANDYVQMMSNGAEWFVISSNRSPGNTRYFDGSGIYDIDMAVDVYLLSSFGGALNARLPPADAPEAVGRMVTLKKTDVSGNAVTISEAGGAGPDGYSQTLSAQYQAITLVSDGGQWHIVSRF
;
A
#
# COMPACT_ATOMS: atom_id res chain seq x y z
N MET A 1 -17.25 -80.55 68.49
CA MET A 1 -17.75 -79.18 68.32
C MET A 1 -17.51 -78.80 66.88
N THR A 2 -18.53 -78.87 66.04
CA THR A 2 -18.49 -78.30 64.69
C THR A 2 -18.39 -76.79 64.85
N GLU A 3 -17.33 -76.17 64.33
CA GLU A 3 -17.18 -74.72 64.30
C GLU A 3 -18.42 -74.11 63.64
N HIS A 4 -19.06 -73.19 64.34
CA HIS A 4 -20.20 -72.43 63.83
C HIS A 4 -19.67 -71.28 62.95
N ILE A 5 -20.24 -71.11 61.75
CA ILE A 5 -19.82 -70.09 60.78
C ILE A 5 -20.25 -68.73 61.30
N LYS A 6 -19.31 -67.81 61.52
CA LYS A 6 -19.62 -66.40 61.79
C LYS A 6 -19.50 -65.59 60.51
N MET A 7 -20.58 -64.95 60.07
CA MET A 7 -20.61 -64.24 58.80
C MET A 7 -19.71 -62.98 58.83
N PRO A 8 -18.63 -62.92 58.03
CA PRO A 8 -17.72 -61.77 57.98
C PRO A 8 -18.26 -60.68 57.05
N ASP A 9 -17.82 -59.44 57.23
CA ASP A 9 -18.12 -58.33 56.31
C ASP A 9 -17.25 -58.41 55.04
N VAL A 10 -17.53 -59.41 54.20
CA VAL A 10 -16.85 -59.65 52.93
C VAL A 10 -17.89 -59.73 51.83
N PRO A 11 -17.73 -59.01 50.70
CA PRO A 11 -18.63 -59.12 49.57
C PRO A 11 -18.73 -60.59 49.09
N PRO A 12 -19.95 -61.12 48.86
CA PRO A 12 -20.16 -62.50 48.42
C PRO A 12 -19.82 -62.71 46.93
N LEU A 13 -18.74 -62.09 46.44
CA LEU A 13 -18.28 -62.15 45.06
C LEU A 13 -16.77 -61.95 44.97
N VAL A 14 -16.13 -62.78 44.16
CA VAL A 14 -14.74 -62.59 43.72
C VAL A 14 -14.66 -62.70 42.20
N ARG A 15 -13.74 -61.93 41.61
CA ARG A 15 -13.42 -62.01 40.19
C ARG A 15 -11.93 -62.24 40.01
N ALA A 16 -11.59 -63.16 39.12
CA ALA A 16 -10.23 -63.47 38.74
C ALA A 16 -10.12 -63.57 37.21
N LEU A 17 -8.91 -63.37 36.69
CA LEU A 17 -8.60 -63.61 35.29
C LEU A 17 -8.05 -65.03 35.14
N GLY A 18 -8.66 -65.82 34.27
CA GLY A 18 -8.09 -67.07 33.78
C GLY A 18 -6.79 -66.79 33.03
N ASN A 19 -5.77 -67.60 33.26
CA ASN A 19 -4.47 -67.53 32.59
C ASN A 19 -4.26 -68.67 31.58
N GLY A 20 -5.28 -69.51 31.34
CA GLY A 20 -5.21 -70.69 30.47
C GLY A 20 -4.57 -71.93 31.10
N VAL A 21 -4.12 -71.87 32.36
CA VAL A 21 -3.42 -72.98 33.04
C VAL A 21 -3.98 -73.27 34.45
N GLN A 22 -4.40 -72.24 35.19
CA GLN A 22 -4.94 -72.34 36.54
C GLN A 22 -6.34 -72.95 36.52
N THR A 23 -6.55 -74.01 37.29
CA THR A 23 -7.85 -74.69 37.47
C THR A 23 -8.52 -74.37 38.80
N GLN A 24 -7.78 -73.88 39.80
CA GLN A 24 -8.31 -73.63 41.15
C GLN A 24 -8.44 -72.14 41.44
N PHE A 25 -9.61 -71.71 41.89
CA PHE A 25 -9.92 -70.32 42.22
C PHE A 25 -10.55 -70.23 43.62
N GLU A 26 -9.92 -69.51 44.53
CA GLU A 26 -10.40 -69.36 45.91
C GLU A 26 -11.48 -68.28 46.00
N PHE A 27 -12.47 -68.48 46.88
CA PHE A 27 -13.46 -67.47 47.24
C PHE A 27 -13.41 -67.18 48.75
N PRO A 28 -13.33 -65.90 49.17
CA PRO A 28 -13.05 -65.54 50.56
C PRO A 28 -14.29 -65.43 51.46
N PHE A 29 -15.48 -65.77 50.95
CA PHE A 29 -16.75 -65.63 51.65
C PHE A 29 -17.31 -67.01 52.09
N PRO A 30 -17.91 -67.12 53.30
CA PRO A 30 -18.53 -68.37 53.74
C PRO A 30 -19.76 -68.74 52.91
N VAL A 31 -20.03 -70.04 52.79
CA VAL A 31 -21.21 -70.62 52.13
C VAL A 31 -21.86 -71.66 53.04
N PHE A 32 -23.17 -71.86 52.95
CA PHE A 32 -23.91 -72.80 53.81
C PHE A 32 -24.06 -74.16 53.15
N ALA A 33 -24.10 -74.18 51.82
CA ALA A 33 -24.00 -75.37 51.01
C ALA A 33 -23.15 -75.10 49.75
N SER A 34 -22.59 -76.14 49.15
CA SER A 34 -21.88 -76.01 47.87
C SER A 34 -22.80 -75.46 46.77
N GLU A 35 -24.08 -75.79 46.79
CA GLU A 35 -25.09 -75.25 45.86
C GLU A 35 -25.28 -73.73 45.94
N ASP A 36 -24.84 -73.08 47.02
CA ASP A 36 -24.87 -71.61 47.12
C ASP A 36 -23.78 -70.94 46.26
N VAL A 37 -22.79 -71.68 45.74
CA VAL A 37 -21.73 -71.09 44.90
C VAL A 37 -22.14 -71.12 43.44
N VAL A 38 -22.16 -69.96 42.81
CA VAL A 38 -22.45 -69.83 41.37
C VAL A 38 -21.23 -69.27 40.66
N VAL A 39 -20.88 -69.91 39.54
CA VAL A 39 -19.70 -69.62 38.74
C VAL A 39 -20.11 -69.07 37.38
N TYR A 40 -19.43 -68.02 36.92
CA TYR A 40 -19.60 -67.45 35.59
C TYR A 40 -18.25 -67.32 34.88
N LEU A 41 -18.24 -67.59 33.57
CA LEU A 41 -17.12 -67.32 32.68
C LEU A 41 -17.55 -66.23 31.70
N ASN A 42 -16.87 -65.08 31.71
CA ASN A 42 -17.23 -63.90 30.90
C ASN A 42 -18.70 -63.45 31.05
N GLY A 43 -19.29 -63.68 32.22
CA GLY A 43 -20.69 -63.37 32.51
C GLY A 43 -21.70 -64.46 32.12
N ALA A 44 -21.27 -65.58 31.53
CA ALA A 44 -22.12 -66.73 31.27
C ALA A 44 -22.09 -67.72 32.44
N ARG A 45 -23.25 -68.04 33.03
CA ARG A 45 -23.38 -68.98 34.15
C ARG A 45 -22.97 -70.39 33.74
N GLN A 46 -22.16 -71.04 34.58
CA GLN A 46 -21.77 -72.43 34.42
C GLN A 46 -22.68 -73.32 35.28
N ILE A 47 -23.09 -74.46 34.73
CA ILE A 47 -23.93 -75.48 35.40
C ILE A 47 -23.20 -76.81 35.61
N SER A 48 -22.01 -76.96 35.04
CA SER A 48 -21.12 -78.12 35.12
C SER A 48 -19.69 -77.68 34.75
N GLY A 49 -18.71 -78.58 34.83
CA GLY A 49 -17.32 -78.30 34.45
C GLY A 49 -16.44 -77.80 35.60
N PHE A 50 -16.95 -77.89 36.83
CA PHE A 50 -16.23 -77.52 38.05
C PHE A 50 -16.79 -78.27 39.27
N ASP A 51 -15.95 -78.45 40.27
CA ASP A 51 -16.29 -78.91 41.62
C ASP A 51 -16.06 -77.79 42.64
N ILE A 52 -16.72 -77.90 43.79
CA ILE A 52 -16.57 -76.96 44.92
C ILE A 52 -16.03 -77.71 46.11
N ASP A 53 -14.85 -77.30 46.57
CA ASP A 53 -14.21 -77.89 47.74
C ASP A 53 -13.55 -76.79 48.58
N SER A 54 -13.85 -76.78 49.89
CA SER A 54 -13.10 -76.05 50.91
C SER A 54 -12.76 -74.59 50.56
N GLY A 55 -13.73 -73.80 50.10
CA GLY A 55 -13.53 -72.39 49.74
C GLY A 55 -12.95 -72.17 48.34
N LYS A 56 -12.95 -73.19 47.48
CA LYS A 56 -12.39 -73.14 46.12
C LYS A 56 -13.38 -73.69 45.10
N VAL A 57 -13.32 -73.10 43.91
CA VAL A 57 -13.88 -73.67 42.68
C VAL A 57 -12.73 -74.33 41.91
N ILE A 58 -12.88 -75.61 41.58
CA ILE A 58 -11.89 -76.41 40.85
C ILE A 58 -12.49 -76.76 39.49
N PHE A 59 -11.98 -76.19 38.41
CA PHE A 59 -12.45 -76.48 37.06
C PHE A 59 -11.85 -77.78 36.50
N ASP A 60 -12.66 -78.54 35.75
CA ASP A 60 -12.22 -79.73 35.00
C ASP A 60 -11.16 -79.39 33.94
N ALA A 61 -11.26 -78.18 33.38
CA ALA A 61 -10.32 -77.60 32.42
C ALA A 61 -10.06 -76.12 32.76
N ALA A 62 -8.80 -75.69 32.65
CA ALA A 62 -8.41 -74.32 32.98
C ALA A 62 -9.14 -73.29 32.10
N PRO A 63 -9.79 -72.26 32.66
CA PRO A 63 -10.39 -71.18 31.89
C PRO A 63 -9.35 -70.49 30.99
N ALA A 64 -9.69 -70.27 29.72
CA ALA A 64 -8.79 -69.68 28.73
C ALA A 64 -8.24 -68.32 29.18
N SER A 65 -7.02 -67.98 28.73
CA SER A 65 -6.36 -66.71 29.08
C SER A 65 -7.25 -65.50 28.76
N GLY A 66 -7.42 -64.60 29.72
CA GLY A 66 -8.27 -63.41 29.61
C GLY A 66 -9.76 -63.64 29.94
N THR A 67 -10.17 -64.88 30.22
CA THR A 67 -11.54 -65.17 30.69
C THR A 67 -11.75 -64.60 32.08
N ILE A 68 -12.80 -63.80 32.28
CA ILE A 68 -13.18 -63.32 33.61
C ILE A 68 -13.95 -64.44 34.30
N VAL A 69 -13.33 -65.06 35.30
CA VAL A 69 -13.94 -66.01 36.22
C VAL A 69 -14.62 -65.21 37.33
N THR A 70 -15.94 -65.33 37.45
CA THR A 70 -16.71 -64.72 38.56
C THR A 70 -17.26 -65.85 39.43
N ILE A 71 -16.99 -65.80 40.72
CA ILE A 71 -17.54 -66.73 41.71
C ILE A 71 -18.34 -65.89 42.69
N GLU A 72 -19.60 -66.24 42.90
CA GLU A 72 -20.48 -65.53 43.83
C GLU A 72 -21.28 -66.50 44.70
N ARG A 73 -21.64 -66.05 45.91
CA ARG A 73 -22.65 -66.74 46.72
C ARG A 73 -24.05 -66.29 46.29
N ARG A 74 -24.92 -67.25 45.97
CA ARG A 74 -26.34 -67.10 45.65
C ARG A 74 -27.15 -68.06 46.49
N MET A 75 -27.63 -67.58 47.63
CA MET A 75 -28.49 -68.35 48.51
C MET A 75 -29.97 -68.19 48.14
N LYS A 76 -30.77 -69.20 48.45
CA LYS A 76 -32.23 -69.14 48.36
C LYS A 76 -32.81 -68.61 49.67
N PHE A 77 -33.44 -67.43 49.66
CA PHE A 77 -34.00 -66.86 50.90
C PHE A 77 -35.28 -67.59 51.34
N GLU A 78 -35.10 -68.63 52.15
CA GLU A 78 -36.17 -69.31 52.87
C GLU A 78 -35.74 -69.60 54.31
N ARG A 79 -36.70 -69.62 55.24
CA ARG A 79 -36.44 -69.99 56.63
C ARG A 79 -36.57 -71.51 56.74
N LEU A 80 -35.48 -72.18 57.11
CA LEU A 80 -35.43 -73.65 57.16
C LEU A 80 -35.74 -74.19 58.56
N THR A 81 -35.39 -73.44 59.62
CA THR A 81 -35.63 -73.86 61.00
C THR A 81 -36.93 -73.30 61.57
N ASP A 82 -37.72 -74.15 62.23
CA ASP A 82 -38.88 -73.74 63.05
C ASP A 82 -38.64 -73.97 64.54
N PHE A 83 -38.69 -72.89 65.33
CA PHE A 83 -38.53 -72.95 66.77
C PHE A 83 -39.90 -73.14 67.42
N ILE A 84 -40.12 -74.32 68.00
CA ILE A 84 -41.40 -74.69 68.61
C ILE A 84 -41.49 -74.08 70.01
N GLU A 85 -42.66 -73.53 70.34
CA GLU A 85 -42.94 -72.96 71.66
C GLU A 85 -42.81 -74.02 72.77
N GLY A 86 -41.95 -73.75 73.77
CA GLY A 86 -41.66 -74.67 74.87
C GLY A 86 -40.58 -75.74 74.60
N GLY A 87 -39.94 -75.74 73.42
CA GLY A 87 -38.81 -76.62 73.10
C GLY A 87 -37.44 -76.07 73.52
N ASP A 88 -36.40 -76.92 73.44
CA ASP A 88 -35.02 -76.54 73.76
C ASP A 88 -34.49 -75.47 72.79
N PHE A 89 -33.96 -74.37 73.33
CA PHE A 89 -33.39 -73.28 72.54
C PHE A 89 -31.92 -73.55 72.20
N SER A 90 -31.66 -74.05 70.99
CA SER A 90 -30.30 -74.34 70.52
C SER A 90 -29.59 -73.06 70.05
N ALA A 91 -28.58 -72.63 70.83
CA ALA A 91 -27.69 -71.53 70.46
C ALA A 91 -27.01 -71.73 69.08
N ALA A 92 -26.71 -72.99 68.72
CA ALA A 92 -26.11 -73.31 67.42
C ALA A 92 -27.10 -73.13 66.25
N ALA A 93 -28.37 -73.51 66.45
CA ALA A 93 -29.40 -73.35 65.44
C ALA A 93 -29.72 -71.86 65.20
N ILE A 94 -29.88 -71.08 66.28
CA ILE A 94 -30.16 -69.64 66.14
C ILE A 94 -28.97 -68.88 65.54
N ASN A 95 -27.73 -69.20 65.89
CA ASN A 95 -26.60 -68.52 65.28
C ASN A 95 -26.54 -68.84 63.77
N THR A 96 -26.74 -70.10 63.37
CA THR A 96 -26.79 -70.48 61.95
C THR A 96 -27.86 -69.70 61.19
N GLU A 97 -29.06 -69.54 61.76
CA GLU A 97 -30.14 -68.74 61.15
C GLU A 97 -29.78 -67.24 61.06
N LEU A 98 -29.13 -66.67 62.08
CA LEU A 98 -28.68 -65.27 62.04
C LEU A 98 -27.61 -65.05 60.98
N ASP A 99 -26.63 -65.95 60.85
CA ASP A 99 -25.61 -65.85 59.82
C ASP A 99 -26.20 -66.01 58.41
N TYR A 100 -27.21 -66.88 58.25
CA TYR A 100 -27.94 -67.03 57.00
C TYR A 100 -28.65 -65.73 56.60
N LEU A 101 -29.32 -65.07 57.54
CA LEU A 101 -29.96 -63.77 57.32
C LEU A 101 -28.94 -62.68 56.97
N VAL A 102 -27.83 -62.59 57.69
CA VAL A 102 -26.76 -61.61 57.42
C VAL A 102 -26.16 -61.84 56.02
N ALA A 103 -25.93 -63.09 55.65
CA ALA A 103 -25.47 -63.43 54.31
C ALA A 103 -26.46 -63.05 53.21
N GLY A 104 -27.76 -63.13 53.49
CA GLY A 104 -28.80 -62.69 52.58
C GLY A 104 -28.85 -61.19 52.42
N LEU A 105 -28.69 -60.44 53.52
CA LEU A 105 -28.56 -58.98 53.48
C LEU A 105 -27.34 -58.53 52.67
N GLN A 106 -26.19 -59.19 52.82
CA GLN A 106 -25.00 -58.92 52.00
C GLN A 106 -25.25 -59.11 50.51
N GLN A 107 -25.96 -60.19 50.14
CA GLN A 107 -26.31 -60.47 48.75
C GLN A 107 -27.27 -59.40 48.19
N VAL A 108 -28.32 -59.04 48.93
CA VAL A 108 -29.26 -57.97 48.53
C VAL A 108 -28.55 -56.62 48.40
N ALA A 109 -27.71 -56.25 49.36
CA ALA A 109 -26.95 -55.00 49.32
C ALA A 109 -26.02 -54.95 48.10
N ARG A 110 -25.36 -56.07 47.77
CA ARG A 110 -24.51 -56.18 46.58
C ARG A 110 -25.33 -56.09 45.30
N ASP A 111 -26.50 -56.72 45.23
CA ASP A 111 -27.35 -56.67 44.04
C ASP A 111 -27.80 -55.22 43.75
N GLN A 112 -28.03 -54.42 44.80
CA GLN A 112 -28.44 -53.03 44.67
C GLN A 112 -27.30 -52.03 44.38
N SER A 113 -26.05 -52.35 44.70
CA SER A 113 -24.95 -51.36 44.67
C SER A 113 -24.52 -50.93 43.26
N GLY A 114 -24.88 -51.69 42.23
CA GLY A 114 -24.49 -51.43 40.83
C GLY A 114 -25.65 -51.11 39.87
N MET A 115 -26.87 -50.89 40.37
CA MET A 115 -28.06 -50.71 39.53
C MET A 115 -28.30 -49.26 39.13
N ILE A 116 -28.69 -49.04 37.88
CA ILE A 116 -29.46 -47.86 37.48
C ILE A 116 -30.88 -48.10 38.01
N LYS A 117 -31.42 -47.15 38.77
CA LYS A 117 -32.71 -47.30 39.45
C LYS A 117 -33.78 -46.48 38.74
N TYR A 118 -34.92 -47.12 38.47
CA TYR A 118 -36.17 -46.45 38.17
C TYR A 118 -36.73 -45.81 39.44
N SER A 119 -37.59 -44.80 39.28
CA SER A 119 -38.28 -44.21 40.43
C SER A 119 -39.30 -45.20 41.01
N ASP A 120 -39.63 -45.06 42.30
CA ASP A 120 -40.51 -46.01 43.02
C ASP A 120 -41.93 -46.12 42.45
N GLY A 121 -42.34 -45.18 41.59
CA GLY A 121 -43.66 -45.15 40.94
C GLY A 121 -43.70 -45.79 39.54
N GLU A 122 -42.57 -46.26 39.02
CA GLU A 122 -42.47 -46.82 37.66
C GLU A 122 -42.56 -48.35 37.66
N ASN A 123 -43.22 -48.90 36.64
CA ASN A 123 -43.28 -50.35 36.38
C ASN A 123 -42.74 -50.66 34.97
N PRO A 124 -41.42 -50.55 34.76
CA PRO A 124 -40.79 -50.76 33.45
C PRO A 124 -40.94 -52.22 32.99
N SER A 125 -41.16 -52.41 31.70
CA SER A 125 -41.26 -53.75 31.10
C SER A 125 -39.91 -54.45 30.93
N ASP A 126 -38.81 -53.68 30.89
CA ASP A 126 -37.44 -54.20 30.87
C ASP A 126 -36.56 -53.38 31.82
N THR A 127 -35.87 -54.07 32.73
CA THR A 127 -34.98 -53.48 33.74
C THR A 127 -33.51 -53.83 33.50
N VAL A 128 -33.22 -54.51 32.39
CA VAL A 128 -31.88 -55.04 32.09
C VAL A 128 -31.27 -54.21 30.96
N LEU A 129 -30.04 -53.73 31.18
CA LEU A 129 -29.28 -53.09 30.11
C LEU A 129 -29.07 -54.05 28.94
N PRO A 130 -29.11 -53.57 27.69
CA PRO A 130 -28.71 -54.37 26.53
C PRO A 130 -27.34 -55.04 26.74
N SER A 131 -27.16 -56.23 26.15
CA SER A 131 -25.94 -57.02 26.33
C SER A 131 -24.68 -56.20 25.99
N ARG A 132 -23.55 -56.52 26.64
CA ARG A 132 -22.27 -55.80 26.43
C ARG A 132 -21.91 -55.68 24.95
N SER A 133 -22.10 -56.74 24.17
CA SER A 133 -21.84 -56.74 22.72
C SER A 133 -22.76 -55.80 21.95
N THR A 134 -24.03 -55.67 22.37
CA THR A 134 -25.02 -54.79 21.73
C THR A 134 -24.77 -53.31 22.00
N ARG A 135 -24.27 -52.99 23.20
CA ARG A 135 -24.05 -51.59 23.66
C ARG A 135 -22.62 -51.07 23.52
N ALA A 136 -21.68 -51.88 23.04
CA ALA A 136 -20.32 -51.41 22.79
C ALA A 136 -20.34 -50.24 21.78
N ASN A 137 -19.67 -49.12 22.10
CA ASN A 137 -19.63 -47.89 21.30
C ASN A 137 -21.00 -47.24 20.99
N LYS A 138 -22.01 -47.47 21.85
CA LYS A 138 -23.36 -46.88 21.73
C LYS A 138 -23.72 -46.06 22.97
N ALA A 139 -24.64 -45.11 22.81
CA ALA A 139 -25.18 -44.35 23.93
C ALA A 139 -26.28 -45.14 24.65
N LEU A 140 -26.45 -44.89 25.96
CA LEU A 140 -27.64 -45.31 26.70
C LEU A 140 -28.79 -44.35 26.35
N GLY A 141 -29.86 -44.88 25.76
CA GLY A 141 -31.09 -44.15 25.52
C GLY A 141 -32.30 -44.93 26.03
N PHE A 142 -33.49 -44.39 25.80
CA PHE A 142 -34.76 -45.04 26.13
C PHE A 142 -35.62 -45.18 24.87
N ASP A 143 -36.30 -46.32 24.73
CA ASP A 143 -37.26 -46.52 23.64
C ASP A 143 -38.59 -45.76 23.91
N GLY A 144 -39.56 -45.90 23.01
CA GLY A 144 -40.87 -45.26 23.14
C GLY A 144 -41.69 -45.68 24.38
N ASN A 145 -41.25 -46.74 25.09
CA ASN A 145 -41.86 -47.24 26.32
C ASN A 145 -41.02 -46.92 27.56
N GLY A 146 -39.91 -46.19 27.43
CA GLY A 146 -39.02 -45.86 28.55
C GLY A 146 -38.06 -46.99 28.96
N ASN A 147 -37.93 -48.04 28.16
CA ASN A 147 -37.00 -49.15 28.43
C ASN A 147 -35.58 -48.79 27.93
N PRO A 148 -34.51 -49.30 28.58
CA PRO A 148 -33.16 -48.94 28.22
C PRO A 148 -32.75 -49.58 26.89
N VAL A 149 -32.30 -48.78 25.93
CA VAL A 149 -31.88 -49.23 24.60
C VAL A 149 -30.49 -48.69 24.26
N ALA A 150 -29.72 -49.45 23.48
CA ALA A 150 -28.42 -49.03 22.98
C ALA A 150 -28.57 -48.28 21.66
N VAL A 151 -28.41 -46.96 21.69
CA VAL A 151 -28.61 -46.07 20.53
C VAL A 151 -27.33 -45.96 19.72
N THR A 152 -27.42 -46.18 18.40
CA THR A 152 -26.28 -46.01 17.50
C THR A 152 -25.82 -44.55 17.50
N LEU A 153 -24.51 -44.31 17.65
CA LEU A 153 -23.96 -42.97 17.46
C LEU A 153 -23.99 -42.55 15.99
N GLU A 154 -23.96 -43.53 15.07
CA GLU A 154 -24.36 -43.34 13.68
C GLU A 154 -25.86 -42.99 13.64
N GLY A 155 -26.16 -41.73 13.31
CA GLY A 155 -27.51 -41.18 13.26
C GLY A 155 -28.03 -40.53 14.55
N SER A 156 -27.41 -40.77 15.72
CA SER A 156 -27.68 -39.97 16.94
C SER A 156 -27.07 -38.56 16.86
N MET A 157 -26.19 -38.33 15.88
CA MET A 157 -25.82 -37.03 15.35
C MET A 157 -26.67 -36.68 14.11
N ALA A 158 -27.97 -37.01 14.10
CA ALA A 158 -28.91 -36.31 13.21
C ALA A 158 -28.73 -34.83 13.56
N ALA A 159 -27.93 -34.17 12.71
CA ALA A 159 -27.42 -32.84 12.92
C ALA A 159 -28.59 -31.95 13.34
N PRO A 160 -28.46 -31.07 14.35
CA PRO A 160 -29.53 -30.12 14.55
C PRO A 160 -29.66 -29.35 13.22
N ASP A 161 -30.82 -29.42 12.61
CA ASP A 161 -31.15 -28.59 11.47
C ASP A 161 -31.03 -27.13 11.93
N PHE A 162 -30.22 -26.34 11.22
CA PHE A 162 -30.02 -24.93 11.51
C PHE A 162 -31.06 -24.11 10.74
N THR A 163 -31.87 -23.34 11.45
CA THR A 163 -32.73 -22.31 10.86
C THR A 163 -32.35 -20.97 11.46
N ALA A 164 -31.93 -20.03 10.61
CA ALA A 164 -31.63 -18.68 11.06
C ALA A 164 -32.89 -17.97 11.59
N ILE A 165 -32.72 -17.04 12.52
CA ILE A 165 -33.82 -16.21 13.02
C ILE A 165 -34.17 -15.17 11.94
N GLY A 166 -35.40 -15.19 11.43
CA GLY A 166 -35.90 -14.20 10.46
C GLY A 166 -37.07 -14.73 9.62
N PHE A 167 -37.98 -13.85 9.19
CA PHE A 167 -39.08 -14.22 8.29
C PHE A 167 -38.51 -14.69 6.94
N GLY A 168 -38.92 -15.89 6.50
CA GLY A 168 -38.44 -16.49 5.25
C GLY A 168 -37.11 -17.25 5.35
N ALA A 169 -36.54 -17.43 6.55
CA ALA A 169 -35.37 -18.28 6.73
C ALA A 169 -35.70 -19.75 6.39
N VAL A 170 -34.84 -20.37 5.58
CA VAL A 170 -34.96 -21.78 5.19
C VAL A 170 -34.02 -22.62 6.03
N THR A 171 -34.54 -23.74 6.53
CA THR A 171 -33.77 -24.73 7.27
C THR A 171 -32.71 -25.39 6.39
N ARG A 172 -31.50 -25.55 6.92
CA ARG A 172 -30.37 -26.24 6.28
C ARG A 172 -29.65 -27.10 7.30
N THR A 173 -28.84 -28.05 6.83
CA THR A 173 -28.09 -28.91 7.75
C THR A 173 -27.06 -28.09 8.53
N SER A 174 -26.80 -28.44 9.79
CA SER A 174 -25.68 -27.82 10.53
C SER A 174 -24.32 -28.08 9.85
N HIS A 175 -24.18 -29.18 9.11
CA HIS A 175 -22.99 -29.47 8.32
C HIS A 175 -22.75 -28.37 7.28
N ASP A 176 -23.74 -28.11 6.41
CA ASP A 176 -23.66 -27.04 5.43
C ASP A 176 -23.39 -25.70 6.13
N LYS A 177 -24.02 -25.48 7.29
CA LYS A 177 -23.84 -24.27 8.09
C LYS A 177 -22.41 -24.05 8.56
N PHE A 178 -21.76 -25.07 9.08
CA PHE A 178 -20.36 -24.96 9.51
C PHE A 178 -19.40 -24.88 8.31
N SER A 179 -19.78 -25.41 7.15
CA SER A 179 -19.00 -25.29 5.92
C SER A 179 -19.05 -23.90 5.24
N ASP A 180 -19.94 -22.99 5.66
CA ASP A 180 -19.95 -21.60 5.16
C ASP A 180 -18.65 -20.85 5.49
N TYR A 181 -17.97 -21.25 6.57
CA TYR A 181 -16.84 -20.52 7.12
C TYR A 181 -15.73 -21.47 7.51
N VAL A 182 -14.75 -21.58 6.63
CA VAL A 182 -13.64 -22.52 6.78
C VAL A 182 -12.50 -21.85 7.54
N SER A 183 -12.13 -22.42 8.69
CA SER A 183 -11.02 -21.97 9.51
C SER A 183 -9.74 -22.76 9.22
N VAL A 184 -8.58 -22.12 9.34
CA VAL A 184 -7.29 -22.83 9.40
C VAL A 184 -7.23 -23.87 10.54
N LYS A 185 -8.02 -23.68 11.62
CA LYS A 185 -8.11 -24.66 12.72
C LYS A 185 -8.80 -25.95 12.31
N ASP A 186 -9.67 -25.92 11.30
CA ASP A 186 -10.28 -27.12 10.71
C ASP A 186 -9.24 -28.01 10.00
N PHE A 187 -8.09 -27.43 9.66
CA PHE A 187 -6.95 -28.12 9.04
C PHE A 187 -5.81 -28.43 10.02
N GLY A 188 -6.03 -28.24 11.32
CA GLY A 188 -5.10 -28.57 12.38
C GLY A 188 -4.19 -27.44 12.84
N ALA A 189 -4.47 -26.18 12.48
CA ALA A 189 -3.77 -25.05 13.06
C ALA A 189 -4.12 -24.93 14.55
N VAL A 190 -3.12 -24.69 15.39
CA VAL A 190 -3.25 -24.53 16.83
C VAL A 190 -3.39 -23.04 17.18
N GLY A 191 -2.50 -22.20 16.64
CA GLY A 191 -2.52 -20.76 16.90
C GLY A 191 -2.10 -20.36 18.31
N ASP A 192 -1.19 -21.13 18.93
CA ASP A 192 -0.71 -20.95 20.30
C ASP A 192 0.65 -20.23 20.42
N GLY A 193 1.24 -19.82 19.29
CA GLY A 193 2.55 -19.17 19.22
C GLY A 193 3.73 -20.12 19.41
N LEU A 194 3.49 -21.44 19.47
CA LEU A 194 4.50 -22.45 19.73
C LEU A 194 4.56 -23.51 18.62
N ASN A 195 3.40 -23.99 18.18
CA ASN A 195 3.31 -25.01 17.14
C ASN A 195 3.47 -24.41 15.74
N ASP A 196 4.15 -25.13 14.86
CA ASP A 196 4.26 -24.77 13.45
C ASP A 196 2.93 -25.06 12.73
N ASP A 197 2.23 -24.00 12.36
CA ASP A 197 0.92 -24.04 11.73
C ASP A 197 0.98 -24.03 10.19
N THR A 198 2.18 -23.96 9.61
CA THR A 198 2.42 -23.81 8.17
C THR A 198 1.61 -24.80 7.34
N HIS A 199 1.64 -26.08 7.72
CA HIS A 199 1.00 -27.14 6.96
C HIS A 199 -0.54 -27.07 7.01
N ALA A 200 -1.11 -26.56 8.10
CA ALA A 200 -2.55 -26.36 8.21
C ALA A 200 -3.04 -25.27 7.24
N PHE A 201 -2.29 -24.17 7.12
CA PHE A 201 -2.59 -23.12 6.14
C PHE A 201 -2.49 -23.63 4.70
N GLN A 202 -1.44 -24.39 4.37
CA GLN A 202 -1.26 -24.98 3.04
C GLN A 202 -2.41 -25.95 2.69
N LYS A 203 -2.84 -26.77 3.66
CA LYS A 203 -4.00 -27.67 3.48
C LYS A 203 -5.30 -26.90 3.29
N ALA A 204 -5.52 -25.83 4.07
CA ALA A 204 -6.71 -25.00 3.94
C ALA A 204 -6.82 -24.39 2.54
N PHE A 205 -5.74 -23.81 2.02
CA PHE A 205 -5.71 -23.24 0.65
C PHE A 205 -5.72 -24.27 -0.47
N ALA A 206 -5.27 -25.50 -0.20
CA ALA A 206 -5.42 -26.59 -1.16
C ALA A 206 -6.88 -27.06 -1.29
N ALA A 207 -7.66 -26.93 -0.21
CA ALA A 207 -9.04 -27.40 -0.15
C ALA A 207 -10.09 -26.30 -0.44
N HIS A 208 -9.79 -25.03 -0.13
CA HIS A 208 -10.75 -23.93 -0.18
C HIS A 208 -10.15 -22.62 -0.67
N ASN A 209 -10.98 -21.78 -1.29
CA ASN A 209 -10.58 -20.46 -1.76
C ASN A 209 -10.74 -19.38 -0.69
N ALA A 210 -11.70 -19.49 0.22
CA ALA A 210 -11.91 -18.53 1.31
C ALA A 210 -11.53 -19.19 2.64
N VAL A 211 -10.48 -18.66 3.29
CA VAL A 211 -9.90 -19.19 4.52
C VAL A 211 -9.92 -18.13 5.61
N PHE A 212 -10.45 -18.50 6.77
CA PHE A 212 -10.47 -17.68 7.96
C PHE A 212 -9.36 -18.04 8.95
N VAL A 213 -8.75 -17.01 9.53
CA VAL A 213 -7.77 -17.11 10.61
C VAL A 213 -8.42 -16.59 11.90
N PRO A 214 -8.81 -17.46 12.84
CA PRO A 214 -9.28 -17.01 14.16
C PRO A 214 -8.21 -16.24 14.92
N GLU A 215 -8.57 -15.60 16.02
CA GLU A 215 -7.58 -15.06 16.96
C GLU A 215 -6.58 -16.15 17.39
N GLY A 216 -5.31 -15.76 17.52
CA GLY A 216 -4.21 -16.65 17.83
C GLY A 216 -2.89 -16.17 17.22
N GLU A 217 -1.78 -16.74 17.70
CA GLU A 217 -0.45 -16.55 17.13
C GLU A 217 -0.05 -17.83 16.39
N TYR A 218 0.11 -17.74 15.07
CA TYR A 218 0.36 -18.89 14.20
C TYR A 218 1.81 -18.84 13.71
N ILE A 219 2.62 -19.84 14.08
CA ILE A 219 4.02 -19.90 13.63
C ILE A 219 4.08 -20.45 12.22
N ILE A 220 4.73 -19.69 11.33
CA ILE A 220 4.87 -20.01 9.91
C ILE A 220 6.37 -20.11 9.58
N ASN A 221 6.83 -21.31 9.23
CA ASN A 221 8.23 -21.59 8.89
C ASN A 221 8.51 -21.68 7.39
N SER A 222 7.46 -21.70 6.56
CA SER A 222 7.61 -21.58 5.10
C SER A 222 6.51 -20.71 4.50
N THR A 223 6.81 -20.06 3.38
CA THR A 223 5.93 -19.10 2.71
C THR A 223 4.52 -19.65 2.47
N ILE A 224 3.52 -18.82 2.78
CA ILE A 224 2.11 -19.08 2.41
C ILE A 224 1.81 -18.37 1.09
N GLU A 225 1.46 -19.14 0.05
CA GLU A 225 1.07 -18.62 -1.25
C GLU A 225 -0.46 -18.46 -1.32
N ILE A 226 -0.93 -17.26 -1.65
CA ILE A 226 -2.34 -16.97 -1.96
C ILE A 226 -2.47 -16.86 -3.48
N LYS A 227 -3.28 -17.75 -4.05
CA LYS A 227 -3.46 -17.89 -5.51
C LYS A 227 -4.69 -17.13 -6.01
N GLU A 228 -4.95 -17.26 -7.31
CA GLU A 228 -6.03 -16.56 -8.00
C GLU A 228 -7.38 -16.74 -7.30
N GLY A 229 -8.06 -15.62 -7.03
CA GLY A 229 -9.40 -15.60 -6.42
C GLY A 229 -9.47 -16.09 -4.97
N GLN A 230 -8.34 -16.40 -4.32
CA GLN A 230 -8.32 -16.84 -2.94
C GLN A 230 -8.40 -15.66 -1.95
N SER A 231 -9.02 -15.88 -0.80
CA SER A 231 -9.15 -14.90 0.27
C SER A 231 -8.63 -15.46 1.59
N LEU A 232 -7.75 -14.69 2.23
CA LEU A 232 -7.36 -14.87 3.62
C LEU A 232 -7.95 -13.71 4.45
N SER A 233 -8.75 -14.05 5.46
CA SER A 233 -9.29 -13.05 6.38
C SER A 233 -9.04 -13.45 7.82
N GLY A 234 -8.59 -12.51 8.66
CA GLY A 234 -8.49 -12.73 10.10
C GLY A 234 -9.56 -12.00 10.92
N ALA A 235 -9.38 -12.02 12.23
CA ALA A 235 -10.19 -11.35 13.25
C ALA A 235 -9.56 -10.02 13.73
N GLY A 236 -8.83 -9.32 12.85
CA GLY A 236 -8.04 -8.13 13.17
C GLY A 236 -6.63 -8.47 13.66
N ASP A 237 -6.00 -7.54 14.37
CA ASP A 237 -4.61 -7.66 14.84
C ASP A 237 -4.38 -8.83 15.83
N ALA A 238 -5.44 -9.46 16.34
CA ALA A 238 -5.37 -10.66 17.16
C ALA A 238 -5.11 -11.96 16.36
N SER A 239 -5.26 -11.92 15.03
CA SER A 239 -4.89 -13.01 14.13
C SER A 239 -3.48 -12.77 13.60
N VAL A 240 -2.48 -13.39 14.23
CA VAL A 240 -1.07 -13.09 13.97
C VAL A 240 -0.41 -14.24 13.23
N LEU A 241 0.01 -14.03 11.99
CA LEU A 241 0.94 -14.92 11.30
C LEU A 241 2.36 -14.45 11.61
N LYS A 242 3.17 -15.32 12.20
CA LYS A 242 4.48 -14.95 12.74
C LYS A 242 5.57 -15.87 12.24
N THR A 243 6.72 -15.29 11.92
CA THR A 243 7.91 -16.06 11.58
C THR A 243 9.16 -15.42 12.19
N SER A 244 10.11 -16.25 12.61
CA SER A 244 11.49 -15.85 12.91
C SER A 244 12.47 -16.23 11.80
N SER A 245 11.98 -16.92 10.75
CA SER A 245 12.78 -17.36 9.61
C SER A 245 12.93 -16.23 8.58
N ASP A 246 14.05 -16.26 7.84
CA ASP A 246 14.32 -15.30 6.76
C ASP A 246 13.59 -15.71 5.47
N ILE A 247 12.26 -15.60 5.50
CA ILE A 247 11.36 -15.99 4.40
C ILE A 247 10.48 -14.82 3.95
N VAL A 248 9.91 -14.93 2.76
CA VAL A 248 8.69 -14.19 2.43
C VAL A 248 7.56 -14.85 3.22
N LEU A 249 6.87 -14.11 4.10
CA LEU A 249 5.83 -14.69 4.94
C LEU A 249 4.57 -15.02 4.12
N ILE A 250 4.03 -14.04 3.40
CA ILE A 250 2.96 -14.24 2.42
C ILE A 250 3.41 -13.80 1.03
N GLU A 251 3.14 -14.64 0.02
CA GLU A 251 3.20 -14.24 -1.39
C GLU A 251 1.83 -14.29 -2.05
N MET A 252 1.51 -13.30 -2.88
CA MET A 252 0.36 -13.33 -3.80
C MET A 252 0.90 -13.32 -5.23
N THR A 253 0.70 -14.43 -5.93
CA THR A 253 1.40 -14.70 -7.19
C THR A 253 0.52 -14.52 -8.44
N GLN A 254 -0.77 -14.26 -8.24
CA GLN A 254 -1.82 -14.21 -9.25
C GLN A 254 -2.86 -13.12 -8.93
N SER A 255 -4.02 -13.13 -9.59
CA SER A 255 -4.99 -12.03 -9.60
C SER A 255 -6.22 -12.27 -8.74
N TYR A 256 -6.97 -11.20 -8.45
CA TYR A 256 -8.30 -11.26 -7.80
C TYR A 256 -8.32 -11.84 -6.38
N ALA A 257 -7.17 -11.94 -5.73
CA ALA A 257 -7.05 -12.45 -4.37
C ALA A 257 -7.26 -11.33 -3.32
N THR A 258 -7.60 -11.72 -2.09
CA THR A 258 -7.86 -10.80 -0.98
C THR A 258 -7.08 -11.19 0.27
N LEU A 259 -6.42 -10.24 0.91
CA LEU A 259 -5.76 -10.40 2.21
C LEU A 259 -6.25 -9.30 3.16
N ARG A 260 -6.85 -9.67 4.30
CA ARG A 260 -7.43 -8.65 5.20
C ARG A 260 -7.51 -9.02 6.67
N ASN A 261 -7.65 -8.00 7.51
CA ASN A 261 -7.99 -8.09 8.93
C ASN A 261 -7.05 -9.01 9.72
N LEU A 262 -5.74 -8.89 9.54
CA LEU A 262 -4.78 -9.70 10.27
C LEU A 262 -3.44 -8.99 10.44
N LYS A 263 -2.57 -9.60 11.26
CA LYS A 263 -1.22 -9.13 11.50
C LYS A 263 -0.19 -10.11 10.94
N LEU A 264 0.80 -9.57 10.25
CA LEU A 264 2.02 -10.26 9.82
C LEU A 264 3.18 -9.82 10.72
N PHE A 265 4.01 -10.75 11.17
CA PHE A 265 5.13 -10.46 12.07
C PHE A 265 6.40 -11.19 11.66
N GLY A 266 7.47 -10.44 11.38
CA GLY A 266 8.78 -10.95 10.98
C GLY A 266 8.92 -11.25 9.48
N GLY A 267 10.00 -11.94 9.12
CA GLY A 267 10.32 -12.36 7.76
C GLY A 267 11.28 -11.43 7.00
N ALA A 268 11.88 -11.97 5.94
CA ALA A 268 12.61 -11.20 4.93
C ALA A 268 11.67 -10.20 4.24
N VAL A 269 10.45 -10.66 3.95
CA VAL A 269 9.38 -9.82 3.42
C VAL A 269 8.08 -10.22 4.11
N GLY A 270 7.33 -9.25 4.65
CA GLY A 270 6.02 -9.51 5.23
C GLY A 270 5.01 -9.95 4.16
N LEU A 271 4.86 -9.13 3.12
CA LEU A 271 3.97 -9.40 1.98
C LEU A 271 4.68 -9.15 0.65
N LYS A 272 4.73 -10.15 -0.22
CA LYS A 272 5.23 -10.02 -1.61
C LYS A 272 4.12 -10.19 -2.63
N LEU A 273 4.07 -9.30 -3.62
CA LEU A 273 3.20 -9.42 -4.79
C LEU A 273 4.06 -9.44 -6.06
N TYR A 274 3.87 -10.45 -6.89
CA TYR A 274 4.54 -10.58 -8.19
C TYR A 274 3.79 -11.54 -9.11
N GLY A 275 3.82 -11.32 -10.42
CA GLY A 275 3.26 -12.29 -11.36
C GLY A 275 4.23 -13.45 -11.58
N LYS A 276 3.88 -14.64 -11.09
CA LYS A 276 4.73 -15.83 -11.22
C LYS A 276 4.43 -16.62 -12.49
N ALA A 277 3.19 -17.08 -12.62
CA ALA A 277 2.70 -17.85 -13.77
C ALA A 277 1.65 -17.09 -14.60
N SER A 278 1.08 -16.03 -14.03
CA SER A 278 0.08 -15.17 -14.63
C SER A 278 0.28 -13.75 -14.10
N PRO A 279 -0.40 -12.73 -14.65
CA PRO A 279 -0.44 -11.41 -14.04
C PRO A 279 -0.87 -11.46 -12.56
N CYS A 280 -0.30 -10.58 -11.76
CA CYS A 280 -0.68 -10.34 -10.36
C CYS A 280 -1.41 -9.01 -10.28
N VAL A 281 -2.73 -9.05 -10.48
CA VAL A 281 -3.54 -7.85 -10.67
C VAL A 281 -4.86 -7.88 -9.91
N ASN A 282 -5.40 -6.69 -9.65
CA ASN A 282 -6.71 -6.52 -9.00
C ASN A 282 -6.83 -7.28 -7.67
N ASN A 283 -5.71 -7.40 -6.95
CA ASN A 283 -5.71 -7.94 -5.60
C ASN A 283 -6.11 -6.85 -4.59
N SER A 284 -6.78 -7.24 -3.52
CA SER A 284 -7.25 -6.35 -2.46
C SER A 284 -6.57 -6.65 -1.13
N ILE A 285 -5.83 -5.69 -0.60
CA ILE A 285 -5.12 -5.79 0.67
C ILE A 285 -5.65 -4.70 1.61
N THR A 286 -6.38 -5.10 2.65
CA THR A 286 -7.10 -4.13 3.49
C THR A 286 -6.97 -4.43 4.98
N ASP A 287 -6.88 -3.40 5.82
CA ASP A 287 -6.89 -3.57 7.28
C ASP A 287 -5.82 -4.56 7.77
N LEU A 288 -4.60 -4.40 7.22
CA LEU A 288 -3.46 -5.27 7.45
C LEU A 288 -2.39 -4.53 8.25
N THR A 289 -1.81 -5.17 9.26
CA THR A 289 -0.60 -4.68 9.92
C THR A 289 0.58 -5.62 9.68
N ILE A 290 1.75 -5.07 9.40
CA ILE A 290 2.98 -5.83 9.13
C ILE A 290 4.06 -5.29 10.06
N TRP A 291 4.60 -6.14 10.93
CA TRP A 291 5.52 -5.73 11.99
C TRP A 291 6.87 -6.44 11.83
N GLN A 292 7.97 -5.70 12.01
CA GLN A 292 9.33 -6.25 12.17
C GLN A 292 9.80 -7.15 11.02
N ALA A 293 9.31 -6.93 9.80
CA ALA A 293 9.88 -7.54 8.60
C ALA A 293 11.15 -6.78 8.17
N GLN A 294 12.06 -7.43 7.44
CA GLN A 294 13.16 -6.70 6.79
C GLN A 294 12.58 -5.72 5.76
N THR A 295 11.74 -6.20 4.85
CA THR A 295 10.88 -5.37 4.01
C THR A 295 9.41 -5.62 4.34
N GLY A 296 8.62 -4.57 4.60
CA GLY A 296 7.19 -4.74 4.89
C GLY A 296 6.41 -5.29 3.69
N ILE A 297 6.34 -4.50 2.62
CA ILE A 297 5.65 -4.85 1.37
C ILE A 297 6.64 -4.78 0.21
N LEU A 298 6.62 -5.81 -0.63
CA LEU A 298 7.41 -5.88 -1.86
C LEU A 298 6.49 -6.12 -3.06
N LEU A 299 6.40 -5.14 -3.96
CA LEU A 299 5.87 -5.32 -5.31
C LEU A 299 7.05 -5.54 -6.25
N ASP A 300 7.07 -6.67 -6.94
CA ASP A 300 8.20 -7.08 -7.78
C ASP A 300 7.73 -7.38 -9.21
N GLY A 301 8.36 -6.73 -10.18
CA GLY A 301 8.18 -6.98 -11.61
C GLY A 301 8.66 -8.36 -12.07
N TYR A 302 9.51 -9.00 -11.26
CA TYR A 302 9.98 -10.37 -11.43
C TYR A 302 10.55 -10.66 -12.83
N THR A 303 10.26 -11.82 -13.40
CA THR A 303 11.03 -12.36 -14.54
C THR A 303 10.36 -12.20 -15.90
N SER A 304 9.02 -12.19 -15.97
CA SER A 304 8.27 -12.22 -17.25
C SER A 304 7.51 -10.93 -17.51
N PRO A 305 7.64 -10.31 -18.70
CA PRO A 305 6.85 -9.13 -19.06
C PRO A 305 5.36 -9.44 -19.25
N ASP A 306 5.02 -10.71 -19.49
CA ASP A 306 3.63 -11.15 -19.66
C ASP A 306 2.90 -11.37 -18.33
N ASN A 307 3.64 -11.36 -17.21
CA ASN A 307 3.11 -11.55 -15.85
C ASN A 307 3.36 -10.30 -14.99
N PRO A 308 2.85 -9.12 -15.38
CA PRO A 308 3.06 -7.88 -14.65
C PRO A 308 2.41 -7.90 -13.26
N CYS A 309 2.96 -7.10 -12.36
CA CYS A 309 2.42 -6.85 -11.03
C CYS A 309 1.80 -5.45 -10.99
N TYR A 310 0.50 -5.34 -11.30
CA TYR A 310 -0.13 -4.04 -11.49
C TYR A 310 -1.59 -3.98 -11.06
N TRP A 311 -2.11 -2.77 -10.85
CA TRP A 311 -3.51 -2.56 -10.49
C TRP A 311 -3.93 -3.26 -9.18
N ASN A 312 -3.03 -3.41 -8.22
CA ASN A 312 -3.36 -3.92 -6.90
C ASN A 312 -3.74 -2.77 -5.96
N ASN A 313 -4.63 -3.04 -5.00
CA ASN A 313 -5.20 -2.04 -4.12
C ASN A 313 -4.85 -2.32 -2.65
N PHE A 314 -4.28 -1.32 -1.99
CA PHE A 314 -3.89 -1.33 -0.58
C PHE A 314 -4.66 -0.23 0.14
N ASP A 315 -5.40 -0.58 1.19
CA ASP A 315 -6.25 0.37 1.92
C ASP A 315 -6.17 0.13 3.43
N ARG A 316 -5.84 1.18 4.21
CA ARG A 316 -5.63 1.09 5.66
C ARG A 316 -4.60 0.02 6.06
N VAL A 317 -3.40 0.11 5.49
CA VAL A 317 -2.29 -0.82 5.75
C VAL A 317 -1.19 -0.14 6.55
N LEU A 318 -0.74 -0.76 7.64
CA LEU A 318 0.36 -0.29 8.47
C LEU A 318 1.58 -1.21 8.33
N VAL A 319 2.73 -0.65 7.97
CA VAL A 319 4.04 -1.30 8.11
C VAL A 319 4.77 -0.67 9.29
N ALA A 320 4.96 -1.44 10.36
CA ALA A 320 5.58 -1.00 11.60
C ALA A 320 6.97 -1.63 11.79
N GLN A 321 7.95 -0.79 12.18
CA GLN A 321 9.33 -1.21 12.48
C GLN A 321 10.01 -2.02 11.35
N PRO A 322 10.00 -1.58 10.07
CA PRO A 322 10.77 -2.26 9.03
C PRO A 322 12.27 -2.07 9.26
N PHE A 323 13.07 -3.13 9.07
CA PHE A 323 14.53 -3.06 9.26
C PHE A 323 15.30 -2.57 8.01
N VAL A 324 14.74 -2.77 6.81
CA VAL A 324 15.31 -2.34 5.53
C VAL A 324 14.37 -1.36 4.82
N ASN A 325 13.22 -1.81 4.31
CA ASN A 325 12.27 -0.93 3.62
C ASN A 325 10.85 -1.09 4.18
N GLY A 326 10.08 -0.01 4.26
CA GLY A 326 8.65 -0.11 4.54
C GLY A 326 7.91 -0.75 3.36
N ILE A 327 7.92 -0.05 2.22
CA ILE A 327 7.34 -0.50 0.96
C ILE A 327 8.37 -0.36 -0.15
N LEU A 328 8.55 -1.41 -0.95
CA LEU A 328 9.47 -1.45 -2.09
C LEU A 328 8.74 -1.85 -3.38
N LEU A 329 8.88 -1.04 -4.42
CA LEU A 329 8.49 -1.36 -5.79
C LEU A 329 9.75 -1.56 -6.63
N THR A 330 10.04 -2.80 -7.00
CA THR A 330 11.27 -3.15 -7.73
C THR A 330 11.00 -4.10 -8.90
N LYS A 331 12.05 -4.47 -9.62
CA LYS A 331 12.04 -5.40 -10.73
C LYS A 331 13.31 -6.25 -10.62
N THR A 332 13.18 -7.44 -10.05
CA THR A 332 14.34 -8.33 -9.80
C THR A 332 14.83 -9.07 -11.06
N GLY A 333 14.02 -9.15 -12.12
CA GLY A 333 14.36 -9.83 -13.37
C GLY A 333 13.96 -9.04 -14.62
N GLY A 334 13.71 -9.75 -15.72
CA GLY A 334 13.38 -9.14 -17.02
C GLY A 334 11.93 -8.66 -17.18
N GLY A 335 11.08 -8.82 -16.15
CA GLY A 335 9.64 -8.60 -16.26
C GLY A 335 9.20 -7.15 -16.38
N ASP A 336 7.89 -6.92 -16.42
CA ASP A 336 7.36 -5.55 -16.43
C ASP A 336 7.45 -4.93 -15.04
N THR A 337 7.56 -3.61 -14.97
CA THR A 337 7.68 -2.89 -13.68
C THR A 337 6.37 -2.92 -12.90
N PRO A 338 6.41 -2.82 -11.55
CA PRO A 338 5.20 -2.59 -10.79
C PRO A 338 4.52 -1.29 -11.23
N ASN A 339 3.26 -1.38 -11.67
CA ASN A 339 2.56 -0.23 -12.22
C ASN A 339 1.09 -0.14 -11.78
N ALA A 340 0.48 1.04 -11.91
CA ALA A 340 -0.93 1.28 -11.57
C ALA A 340 -1.41 0.81 -10.17
N ASN A 341 -0.50 0.56 -9.22
CA ASN A 341 -0.87 0.11 -7.88
C ASN A 341 -1.32 1.30 -7.03
N ARG A 342 -2.35 1.08 -6.20
CA ARG A 342 -3.01 2.14 -5.43
C ARG A 342 -2.85 1.89 -3.94
N PHE A 343 -2.31 2.87 -3.25
CA PHE A 343 -2.16 2.90 -1.80
C PHE A 343 -2.98 4.04 -1.25
N HIS A 344 -3.91 3.73 -0.35
CA HIS A 344 -4.82 4.70 0.26
C HIS A 344 -4.84 4.53 1.78
N GLY A 345 -4.59 5.62 2.53
CA GLY A 345 -4.57 5.56 4.00
C GLY A 345 -3.51 4.59 4.55
N CYS A 346 -2.39 4.40 3.84
CA CYS A 346 -1.32 3.50 4.26
C CYS A 346 -0.25 4.26 5.05
N ARG A 347 0.38 3.57 6.01
CA ARG A 347 1.40 4.15 6.89
C ARG A 347 2.61 3.24 6.99
N VAL A 348 3.81 3.84 6.92
CA VAL A 348 5.06 3.21 7.33
C VAL A 348 5.55 3.96 8.56
N TYR A 349 5.70 3.24 9.68
CA TYR A 349 6.11 3.84 10.96
C TYR A 349 7.24 3.06 11.60
N SER A 350 8.43 3.66 11.68
CA SER A 350 9.59 3.02 12.30
C SER A 350 9.46 2.85 13.82
N LEU A 351 8.62 3.65 14.50
CA LEU A 351 8.56 3.73 15.97
C LEU A 351 9.96 3.92 16.60
N GLY A 352 10.86 4.61 15.90
CA GLY A 352 12.25 4.82 16.31
C GLY A 352 13.19 3.63 16.07
N ALA A 353 12.71 2.48 15.60
CA ALA A 353 13.55 1.35 15.23
C ALA A 353 14.44 1.70 14.03
N ALA A 354 15.69 1.22 14.04
CA ALA A 354 16.63 1.51 12.96
C ALA A 354 16.17 0.86 11.65
N THR A 355 15.92 1.68 10.63
CA THR A 355 15.66 1.28 9.25
C THR A 355 16.85 1.65 8.38
N SER A 356 17.40 0.70 7.62
CA SER A 356 18.62 0.89 6.80
C SER A 356 18.36 1.39 5.37
N GLY A 357 17.15 1.20 4.86
CA GLY A 357 16.71 1.61 3.52
C GLY A 357 15.77 2.81 3.59
N HIS A 358 14.50 2.63 3.23
CA HIS A 358 13.56 3.74 2.97
C HIS A 358 12.18 3.47 3.61
N GLY A 359 11.42 4.53 3.89
CA GLY A 359 10.00 4.36 4.23
C GLY A 359 9.23 3.78 3.04
N LEU A 360 9.28 4.48 1.92
CA LEU A 360 8.81 4.02 0.61
C LEU A 360 9.92 4.18 -0.42
N TYR A 361 10.20 3.12 -1.19
CA TYR A 361 11.11 3.17 -2.32
C TYR A 361 10.43 2.68 -3.60
N VAL A 362 10.19 3.62 -4.51
CA VAL A 362 9.77 3.33 -5.89
C VAL A 362 11.03 3.23 -6.74
N GLU A 363 11.72 2.08 -6.69
CA GLU A 363 12.99 1.88 -7.39
C GLU A 363 12.79 1.80 -8.90
N HIS A 364 11.86 0.92 -9.30
CA HIS A 364 11.56 0.62 -10.69
C HIS A 364 10.09 0.88 -11.07
N GLY A 365 9.22 1.29 -10.14
CA GLY A 365 7.78 1.42 -10.42
C GLY A 365 7.46 2.48 -11.47
N GLN A 366 6.72 2.11 -12.51
CA GLN A 366 6.31 3.01 -13.61
C GLN A 366 4.79 3.11 -13.72
N PHE A 367 4.30 4.03 -14.56
CA PHE A 367 2.90 4.16 -15.00
C PHE A 367 1.85 4.18 -13.87
N ASN A 368 1.69 5.33 -13.22
CA ASN A 368 0.55 5.64 -12.34
C ASN A 368 0.46 4.83 -11.04
N ASN A 369 1.59 4.48 -10.41
CA ASN A 369 1.52 4.11 -9.00
C ASN A 369 1.10 5.34 -8.18
N SER A 370 0.13 5.20 -7.27
CA SER A 370 -0.44 6.31 -6.52
C SER A 370 -0.47 6.04 -5.02
N PHE A 371 -0.08 7.05 -4.24
CA PHE A 371 -0.07 7.04 -2.78
C PHE A 371 -0.89 8.24 -2.29
N ILE A 372 -2.05 7.96 -1.72
CA ILE A 372 -3.03 8.96 -1.29
C ILE A 372 -3.25 8.81 0.21
N ASP A 373 -3.15 9.92 0.95
CA ASP A 373 -3.23 9.92 2.42
C ASP A 373 -2.19 8.96 3.03
N PHE A 374 -0.95 9.06 2.54
CA PHE A 374 0.15 8.19 2.89
C PHE A 374 1.08 8.85 3.91
N GLU A 375 1.52 8.10 4.92
CA GLU A 375 2.48 8.57 5.92
C GLU A 375 3.75 7.70 5.92
N ALA A 376 4.92 8.35 5.91
CA ALA A 376 6.21 7.75 6.22
C ALA A 376 6.86 8.47 7.42
N ASN A 377 6.69 7.89 8.61
CA ASN A 377 7.30 8.36 9.86
C ASN A 377 8.47 7.45 10.21
N MET A 378 9.69 7.94 10.01
CA MET A 378 10.88 7.12 9.91
C MET A 378 11.92 7.47 10.96
N SER A 379 12.82 6.51 11.24
CA SER A 379 13.95 6.74 12.15
C SER A 379 14.99 7.65 11.51
N ASN A 380 15.89 8.19 12.34
CA ASN A 380 17.01 9.01 11.90
C ASN A 380 18.13 8.26 11.14
N THR A 381 18.00 6.94 10.98
CA THR A 381 18.94 6.09 10.22
C THR A 381 18.44 5.78 8.81
N VAL A 382 17.18 6.09 8.49
CA VAL A 382 16.60 5.86 7.16
C VAL A 382 17.33 6.72 6.13
N GLN A 383 17.44 6.25 4.89
CA GLN A 383 18.07 7.02 3.82
C GLN A 383 17.16 8.12 3.26
N ALA A 384 15.85 7.89 3.25
CA ALA A 384 14.81 8.85 2.91
C ALA A 384 13.45 8.38 3.44
N CYS A 385 12.53 9.30 3.72
CA CYS A 385 11.15 8.90 4.02
C CYS A 385 10.50 8.31 2.76
N VAL A 386 10.65 8.99 1.62
CA VAL A 386 10.23 8.52 0.29
C VAL A 386 11.36 8.70 -0.71
N ARG A 387 11.59 7.70 -1.56
CA ARG A 387 12.53 7.78 -2.68
C ARG A 387 11.89 7.30 -3.98
N CYS A 388 12.06 8.08 -5.04
CA CYS A 388 11.77 7.68 -6.42
C CYS A 388 13.10 7.45 -7.14
N GLY A 389 13.36 6.21 -7.54
CA GLY A 389 14.61 5.77 -8.16
C GLY A 389 14.74 6.19 -9.62
N ALA A 390 15.93 6.02 -10.18
CA ALA A 390 16.31 6.44 -11.53
C ALA A 390 15.44 5.86 -12.66
N GLN A 391 14.70 4.78 -12.40
CA GLN A 391 13.84 4.12 -13.38
C GLN A 391 12.35 4.26 -13.04
N SER A 392 12.02 5.09 -12.04
CA SER A 392 10.63 5.41 -11.72
C SER A 392 10.04 6.42 -12.71
N ASN A 393 8.77 6.22 -13.05
CA ASN A 393 8.05 7.04 -14.01
C ASN A 393 6.60 7.22 -13.56
N LYS A 394 6.13 8.46 -13.47
CA LYS A 394 4.71 8.79 -13.22
C LYS A 394 4.17 8.22 -11.91
N THR A 395 4.84 8.58 -10.81
CA THR A 395 4.36 8.30 -9.45
C THR A 395 3.56 9.49 -8.92
N LEU A 396 2.39 9.24 -8.35
CA LEU A 396 1.52 10.26 -7.77
C LEU A 396 1.52 10.18 -6.24
N PHE A 397 1.74 11.31 -5.59
CA PHE A 397 1.58 11.51 -4.15
C PHE A 397 0.52 12.58 -3.89
N VAL A 398 -0.45 12.27 -3.04
CA VAL A 398 -1.49 13.22 -2.58
C VAL A 398 -1.61 13.14 -1.06
N ASN A 399 -1.53 14.27 -0.37
CA ASN A 399 -1.57 14.34 1.09
C ASN A 399 -0.48 13.48 1.74
N LEU A 400 0.75 13.61 1.24
CA LEU A 400 1.90 12.88 1.76
C LEU A 400 2.37 13.51 3.08
N TYR A 401 2.48 12.70 4.13
CA TYR A 401 3.11 13.07 5.39
C TYR A 401 4.47 12.38 5.49
N THR A 402 5.54 13.14 5.72
CA THR A 402 6.87 12.59 5.99
C THR A 402 7.46 13.19 7.26
N GLU A 403 8.03 12.36 8.13
CA GLU A 403 8.70 12.79 9.35
C GLU A 403 9.94 11.93 9.61
N SER A 404 11.02 12.60 10.00
CA SER A 404 12.26 12.00 10.44
C SER A 404 13.13 13.08 11.11
N SER A 405 14.36 12.75 11.47
CA SER A 405 15.38 13.70 11.95
C SER A 405 16.74 13.38 11.34
N ASN A 406 17.79 14.15 11.67
CA ASN A 406 19.17 13.93 11.22
C ASN A 406 19.36 14.17 9.70
N SER A 407 18.74 15.25 9.21
CA SER A 407 18.82 15.72 7.83
C SER A 407 18.31 14.71 6.79
N VAL A 408 17.48 13.76 7.21
CA VAL A 408 16.87 12.77 6.32
C VAL A 408 15.97 13.49 5.30
N PRO A 409 16.15 13.25 3.99
CA PRO A 409 15.26 13.84 2.98
C PRO A 409 13.83 13.29 3.14
N ASN A 410 12.86 14.19 3.02
CA ASN A 410 11.44 13.85 3.03
C ASN A 410 11.09 13.08 1.74
N VAL A 411 11.26 13.73 0.59
CA VAL A 411 11.16 13.09 -0.74
C VAL A 411 12.48 13.25 -1.48
N ARG A 412 13.08 12.14 -1.89
CA ARG A 412 14.26 12.12 -2.76
C ARG A 412 13.89 11.65 -4.17
N LEU A 413 14.27 12.43 -5.17
CA LEU A 413 14.08 12.11 -6.58
C LEU A 413 15.45 11.88 -7.22
N ASP A 414 15.72 10.66 -7.68
CA ASP A 414 17.02 10.33 -8.27
C ASP A 414 17.11 10.80 -9.74
N ALA A 415 18.35 10.99 -10.22
CA ALA A 415 18.62 11.25 -11.63
C ALA A 415 18.05 10.13 -12.50
N GLY A 416 17.21 10.48 -13.46
CA GLY A 416 16.47 9.53 -14.32
C GLY A 416 15.01 9.31 -13.90
N SER A 417 14.62 9.64 -12.66
CA SER A 417 13.20 9.65 -12.28
C SER A 417 12.45 10.74 -13.08
N VAL A 418 11.25 10.41 -13.56
CA VAL A 418 10.47 11.34 -14.41
C VAL A 418 8.98 11.36 -14.03
N GLU A 419 8.35 12.49 -14.30
CA GLU A 419 6.90 12.71 -14.15
C GLU A 419 6.34 12.41 -12.75
N THR A 420 7.15 12.53 -11.70
CA THR A 420 6.64 12.43 -10.32
C THR A 420 5.76 13.64 -10.01
N ALA A 421 4.57 13.41 -9.48
CA ALA A 421 3.62 14.45 -9.11
C ALA A 421 3.35 14.43 -7.60
N ILE A 422 3.57 15.54 -6.92
CA ILE A 422 3.44 15.66 -5.46
C ILE A 422 2.44 16.78 -5.15
N TYR A 423 1.33 16.41 -4.51
CA TYR A 423 0.31 17.35 -4.07
C TYR A 423 0.19 17.31 -2.55
N ASN A 424 0.33 18.46 -1.91
CA ASN A 424 0.19 18.62 -0.47
C ASN A 424 1.15 17.72 0.33
N LEU A 425 2.44 18.05 0.32
CA LEU A 425 3.44 17.41 1.16
C LEU A 425 3.57 18.15 2.48
N LEU A 426 3.35 17.44 3.59
CA LEU A 426 3.75 17.86 4.92
C LEU A 426 5.13 17.26 5.24
N SER A 427 6.18 18.07 5.11
CA SER A 427 7.56 17.68 5.37
C SER A 427 8.00 18.09 6.78
N MET A 428 7.99 17.14 7.71
CA MET A 428 8.36 17.33 9.13
C MET A 428 9.77 16.84 9.46
N SER A 429 10.57 16.41 8.47
CA SER A 429 11.99 16.17 8.68
C SER A 429 12.85 17.44 8.53
N ASP A 430 13.96 17.49 9.28
CA ASP A 430 15.00 18.53 9.21
C ASP A 430 15.87 18.46 7.93
N GLY A 431 15.68 17.44 7.08
CA GLY A 431 16.25 17.39 5.73
C GLY A 431 15.43 18.17 4.70
N ALA A 432 15.86 18.11 3.43
CA ALA A 432 15.14 18.77 2.34
C ALA A 432 13.70 18.23 2.20
N ALA A 433 12.74 19.13 1.95
CA ALA A 433 11.35 18.74 1.64
C ALA A 433 11.30 17.90 0.34
N ILE A 434 11.96 18.39 -0.71
CA ILE A 434 12.20 17.64 -1.95
C ILE A 434 13.69 17.77 -2.28
N TRP A 435 14.41 16.65 -2.25
CA TRP A 435 15.80 16.57 -2.67
C TRP A 435 15.86 16.07 -4.12
N ASP A 436 16.00 17.03 -5.04
CA ASP A 436 15.87 16.78 -6.47
C ASP A 436 17.22 16.55 -7.16
N PHE A 437 17.41 15.34 -7.71
CA PHE A 437 18.46 15.00 -8.67
C PHE A 437 17.90 14.66 -10.06
N SER A 438 16.57 14.70 -10.25
CA SER A 438 15.89 14.38 -11.51
C SER A 438 16.14 15.41 -12.62
N GLY A 439 16.77 16.54 -12.30
CA GLY A 439 16.88 17.68 -13.20
C GLY A 439 15.55 18.45 -13.30
N GLY A 440 14.71 18.36 -12.27
CA GLY A 440 13.44 19.06 -12.23
C GLY A 440 12.30 18.38 -12.99
N GLN A 441 12.41 17.07 -13.24
CA GLN A 441 11.41 16.23 -13.92
C GLN A 441 10.28 15.79 -13.00
N TYR A 442 9.73 16.75 -12.23
CA TYR A 442 8.61 16.55 -11.33
C TYR A 442 7.74 17.81 -11.27
N THR A 443 6.49 17.61 -10.86
CA THR A 443 5.56 18.68 -10.52
C THR A 443 5.23 18.58 -9.03
N ALA A 444 5.24 19.72 -8.34
CA ALA A 444 4.93 19.82 -6.93
C ALA A 444 3.97 20.99 -6.68
N TYR A 445 2.90 20.75 -5.93
CA TYR A 445 1.94 21.75 -5.52
C TYR A 445 1.71 21.67 -4.02
N ASN A 446 1.90 22.79 -3.33
CA ASN A 446 1.92 22.87 -1.86
C ASN A 446 2.83 21.81 -1.23
N ALA A 447 4.07 21.70 -1.71
CA ALA A 447 4.92 20.55 -1.41
C ALA A 447 6.42 20.84 -1.24
N GLY A 448 6.82 22.09 -0.98
CA GLY A 448 8.25 22.42 -0.82
C GLY A 448 8.52 23.63 0.07
N PHE A 449 9.77 23.74 0.52
CA PHE A 449 10.32 24.92 1.20
C PHE A 449 11.64 25.34 0.51
N PRO A 450 11.88 26.65 0.27
CA PRO A 450 10.97 27.78 0.49
C PRO A 450 9.91 27.93 -0.61
N TYR A 451 10.10 27.30 -1.77
CA TYR A 451 9.16 27.37 -2.89
C TYR A 451 8.12 26.24 -2.77
N LYS A 452 6.89 26.62 -2.41
CA LYS A 452 5.78 25.67 -2.20
C LYS A 452 5.33 24.95 -3.47
N ASN A 453 5.53 25.58 -4.63
CA ASN A 453 5.04 25.08 -5.91
C ASN A 453 6.18 25.02 -6.93
N ARG A 454 6.25 23.92 -7.68
CA ARG A 454 7.06 23.76 -8.89
C ARG A 454 6.15 23.19 -9.97
N LEU A 455 6.01 23.93 -11.07
CA LEU A 455 5.27 23.46 -12.24
C LEU A 455 6.26 23.16 -13.37
N GLN A 456 6.06 22.05 -14.06
CA GLN A 456 6.70 21.84 -15.37
C GLN A 456 6.10 22.80 -16.40
N ARG A 457 6.67 22.82 -17.63
CA ARG A 457 6.15 23.62 -18.73
C ARG A 457 4.65 23.33 -18.89
N THR A 458 3.83 24.36 -18.72
CA THR A 458 2.37 24.26 -18.68
C THR A 458 1.77 25.24 -19.66
N THR A 459 0.81 24.79 -20.47
CA THR A 459 -0.02 25.67 -21.30
C THR A 459 -1.14 26.23 -20.42
N VAL A 460 -1.24 27.55 -20.38
CA VAL A 460 -2.27 28.25 -19.61
C VAL A 460 -3.13 29.05 -20.57
N THR A 461 -4.44 28.80 -20.58
CA THR A 461 -5.39 29.52 -21.44
C THR A 461 -5.74 30.90 -20.89
N ASP A 462 -5.76 31.04 -19.56
CA ASP A 462 -5.99 32.30 -18.85
C ASP A 462 -5.25 32.27 -17.50
N LEU A 463 -4.53 33.35 -17.16
CA LEU A 463 -3.73 33.47 -15.94
C LEU A 463 -3.93 34.86 -15.33
N ASN A 464 -4.51 34.91 -14.13
CA ASN A 464 -4.54 36.12 -13.32
C ASN A 464 -3.49 36.02 -12.19
N THR A 465 -2.45 36.85 -12.24
CA THR A 465 -1.43 36.93 -11.19
C THR A 465 -1.54 38.25 -10.43
N THR A 466 -1.57 38.20 -9.10
CA THR A 466 -1.49 39.41 -8.26
C THR A 466 -0.13 40.08 -8.35
N LEU A 467 0.94 39.30 -8.56
CA LEU A 467 2.30 39.78 -8.73
C LEU A 467 3.10 38.81 -9.60
N GLN A 468 3.80 39.37 -10.59
CA GLN A 468 4.77 38.65 -11.39
C GLN A 468 6.18 39.05 -10.93
N ARG A 469 7.00 38.09 -10.51
CA ARG A 469 8.43 38.30 -10.22
C ARG A 469 9.23 37.61 -11.32
N TYR A 470 10.20 38.32 -11.87
CA TYR A 470 11.10 37.79 -12.87
C TYR A 470 12.39 37.34 -12.20
N ASP A 471 12.83 36.13 -12.51
CA ASP A 471 14.14 35.66 -12.10
C ASP A 471 15.22 36.39 -12.91
N THR A 472 16.30 36.78 -12.25
CA THR A 472 17.32 37.68 -12.78
C THR A 472 18.71 37.07 -12.67
N ARG A 473 19.58 37.38 -13.62
CA ARG A 473 21.00 37.01 -13.58
C ARG A 473 21.86 38.25 -13.72
N TYR A 474 22.76 38.45 -12.75
CA TYR A 474 23.84 39.44 -12.84
C TYR A 474 25.09 38.77 -13.42
N THR A 475 25.77 39.43 -14.35
CA THR A 475 27.05 38.95 -14.90
C THR A 475 27.99 40.13 -15.12
N ASP A 476 29.20 40.05 -14.55
CA ASP A 476 30.30 41.00 -14.80
C ASP A 476 31.45 40.23 -15.45
N THR A 477 31.74 40.54 -16.72
CA THR A 477 32.75 39.84 -17.49
C THR A 477 33.14 40.61 -18.76
N SER A 478 33.99 40.01 -19.58
CA SER A 478 34.37 40.50 -20.91
C SER A 478 34.45 39.34 -21.89
N GLY A 479 34.40 39.63 -23.19
CA GLY A 479 34.42 38.61 -24.24
C GLY A 479 33.03 38.06 -24.57
N VAL A 480 32.97 36.82 -25.06
CA VAL A 480 31.73 36.20 -25.52
C VAL A 480 31.04 35.47 -24.38
N ILE A 481 29.73 35.68 -24.21
CA ILE A 481 28.88 34.91 -23.31
C ILE A 481 27.70 34.32 -24.09
N ASP A 482 27.37 33.07 -23.78
CA ASP A 482 26.16 32.42 -24.28
C ASP A 482 25.04 32.56 -23.27
N LEU A 483 23.94 33.18 -23.70
CA LEU A 483 22.74 33.30 -22.90
C LEU A 483 21.87 32.05 -23.09
N VAL A 484 21.22 31.62 -22.02
CA VAL A 484 20.28 30.50 -22.00
C VAL A 484 18.90 31.01 -21.58
N ALA A 485 17.85 30.31 -22.02
CA ALA A 485 16.45 30.70 -21.76
C ALA A 485 15.95 30.33 -20.35
N ASP A 486 16.85 30.23 -19.36
CA ASP A 486 16.51 29.88 -17.97
C ASP A 486 16.08 31.09 -17.13
N ARG A 487 16.33 32.32 -17.61
CA ARG A 487 16.03 33.59 -16.93
C ARG A 487 15.47 34.60 -17.92
N SER A 488 14.48 35.37 -17.48
CA SER A 488 13.85 36.42 -18.31
C SER A 488 14.63 37.73 -18.30
N MET A 489 15.53 37.94 -17.33
CA MET A 489 16.20 39.23 -17.10
C MET A 489 17.72 39.05 -16.94
N GLN A 490 18.50 39.61 -17.86
CA GLN A 490 19.97 39.60 -17.85
C GLN A 490 20.51 41.00 -17.53
N LEU A 491 21.19 41.14 -16.40
CA LEU A 491 21.86 42.37 -15.97
C LEU A 491 23.36 42.21 -16.22
N LEU A 492 23.87 42.90 -17.23
CA LEU A 492 25.24 42.74 -17.71
C LEU A 492 26.09 43.96 -17.38
N SER A 493 27.22 43.72 -16.71
CA SER A 493 28.28 44.69 -16.45
C SER A 493 29.46 44.40 -17.39
N SER A 494 29.76 45.32 -18.31
CA SER A 494 30.94 45.25 -19.18
C SER A 494 32.10 46.07 -18.62
N TYR A 495 32.15 46.26 -17.29
CA TYR A 495 33.17 47.08 -16.63
C TYR A 495 34.58 46.54 -16.89
N SER A 496 34.73 45.21 -16.91
CA SER A 496 35.99 44.50 -17.15
C SER A 496 36.40 44.39 -18.64
N GLY A 497 35.52 44.78 -19.58
CA GLY A 497 35.79 44.77 -21.02
C GLY A 497 34.50 44.64 -21.83
N ALA A 498 34.56 44.82 -23.16
CA ALA A 498 33.39 44.67 -24.04
C ALA A 498 32.81 43.25 -23.97
N ILE A 499 31.49 43.13 -24.09
CA ILE A 499 30.77 41.85 -24.05
C ILE A 499 30.12 41.59 -25.40
N THR A 500 30.20 40.35 -25.89
CA THR A 500 29.34 39.82 -26.96
C THR A 500 28.38 38.81 -26.35
N ALA A 501 27.13 39.21 -26.13
CA ALA A 501 26.08 38.36 -25.58
C ALA A 501 25.33 37.65 -26.72
N ARG A 502 25.47 36.33 -26.80
CA ARG A 502 24.80 35.52 -27.83
C ARG A 502 23.48 34.97 -27.28
N LEU A 503 22.39 35.34 -27.92
CA LEU A 503 21.07 34.74 -27.70
C LEU A 503 21.10 33.26 -28.12
N PRO A 504 20.29 32.40 -27.47
CA PRO A 504 20.12 31.03 -27.95
C PRO A 504 19.42 31.04 -29.31
N ASN A 505 19.53 29.93 -30.06
CA ASN A 505 18.83 29.78 -31.34
C ASN A 505 17.33 30.01 -31.15
N ALA A 506 16.72 30.84 -32.01
CA ALA A 506 15.31 31.20 -31.89
C ALA A 506 14.38 29.97 -31.80
N ALA A 507 14.69 28.89 -32.52
CA ALA A 507 13.91 27.65 -32.52
C ALA A 507 13.82 27.00 -31.13
N ASP A 508 14.92 27.03 -30.36
CA ASP A 508 14.99 26.49 -29.01
C ASP A 508 14.32 27.41 -27.96
N ALA A 509 13.95 28.62 -28.36
CA ALA A 509 13.44 29.68 -27.50
C ALA A 509 12.07 30.22 -27.95
N THR A 510 11.27 29.45 -28.69
CA THR A 510 9.94 29.87 -29.16
C THR A 510 9.07 30.43 -28.02
N GLY A 511 8.62 31.68 -28.15
CA GLY A 511 7.79 32.37 -27.15
C GLY A 511 8.54 32.91 -25.93
N VAL A 512 9.87 32.74 -25.86
CA VAL A 512 10.69 33.30 -24.79
C VAL A 512 10.81 34.81 -24.97
N MET A 513 10.52 35.54 -23.90
CA MET A 513 10.79 36.97 -23.78
C MET A 513 11.99 37.18 -22.87
N MET A 514 13.00 37.91 -23.34
CA MET A 514 14.24 38.17 -22.61
C MET A 514 14.60 39.65 -22.64
N MET A 515 14.91 40.22 -21.48
CA MET A 515 15.51 41.55 -21.36
C MET A 515 17.01 41.42 -21.10
N ILE A 516 17.81 42.23 -21.80
CA ILE A 516 19.21 42.49 -21.48
C ILE A 516 19.36 43.96 -21.12
N LYS A 517 19.93 44.26 -19.96
CA LYS A 517 20.21 45.62 -19.51
C LYS A 517 21.69 45.78 -19.15
N LYS A 518 22.33 46.80 -19.73
CA LYS A 518 23.66 47.24 -19.31
C LYS A 518 23.52 48.03 -18.02
N ILE A 519 24.29 47.66 -17.01
CA ILE A 519 24.17 48.24 -15.65
C ILE A 519 25.37 49.08 -15.21
N ASP A 520 26.49 48.99 -15.92
CA ASP A 520 27.72 49.71 -15.58
C ASP A 520 27.94 50.95 -16.47
N SER A 521 28.77 51.88 -16.00
CA SER A 521 29.09 53.15 -16.66
C SER A 521 30.34 53.12 -17.54
N SER A 522 30.94 51.95 -17.78
CA SER A 522 32.12 51.85 -18.65
C SER A 522 31.78 52.20 -20.10
N LYS A 523 32.80 52.62 -20.85
CA LYS A 523 32.72 52.89 -22.31
C LYS A 523 32.64 51.62 -23.15
N ASN A 524 32.76 50.45 -22.52
CA ASN A 524 32.72 49.17 -23.21
C ASN A 524 31.29 48.87 -23.64
N VAL A 525 31.14 48.45 -24.90
CA VAL A 525 29.84 48.15 -25.50
C VAL A 525 29.47 46.70 -25.23
N ILE A 526 28.18 46.45 -25.03
CA ILE A 526 27.60 45.12 -25.08
C ILE A 526 26.96 44.95 -26.45
N THR A 527 27.49 44.02 -27.23
CA THR A 527 26.93 43.61 -28.52
C THR A 527 26.06 42.38 -28.30
N ILE A 528 24.82 42.44 -28.75
CA ILE A 528 23.85 41.35 -28.67
C ILE A 528 23.65 40.80 -30.08
N LEU A 529 23.84 39.50 -30.23
CA LEU A 529 23.64 38.78 -31.49
C LEU A 529 23.09 37.39 -31.21
N GLU A 530 22.76 36.61 -32.23
CA GLU A 530 22.27 35.24 -32.08
C GLU A 530 23.38 34.22 -32.32
N ASN A 531 23.44 33.15 -31.53
CA ASN A 531 24.40 32.08 -31.76
C ASN A 531 24.07 31.33 -33.07
N GLY A 532 24.76 31.69 -34.15
CA GLY A 532 24.57 31.09 -35.48
C GLY A 532 23.43 31.70 -36.30
N GLY A 533 22.91 32.86 -35.92
CA GLY A 533 21.84 33.58 -36.62
C GLY A 533 22.17 35.06 -36.87
N GLU A 534 21.21 35.82 -37.40
CA GLU A 534 21.41 37.24 -37.75
C GLU A 534 21.21 38.20 -36.57
N GLY A 535 20.83 37.70 -35.39
CA GLY A 535 20.57 38.52 -34.20
C GLY A 535 19.14 39.05 -34.14
N PRO A 536 18.81 39.84 -33.10
CA PRO A 536 17.48 40.45 -32.97
C PRO A 536 17.20 41.42 -34.13
N ASP A 537 16.01 41.34 -34.72
CA ASP A 537 15.62 42.05 -35.95
C ASP A 537 16.63 41.88 -37.11
N ARG A 538 17.28 40.71 -37.20
CA ARG A 538 18.32 40.37 -38.19
C ARG A 538 19.53 41.29 -38.16
N THR A 539 19.81 41.90 -37.01
CA THR A 539 21.01 42.72 -36.83
C THR A 539 21.62 42.55 -35.45
N ASN A 540 22.86 43.01 -35.32
CA ASN A 540 23.48 43.14 -34.01
C ASN A 540 22.87 44.33 -33.27
N TYR A 541 22.51 44.13 -31.99
CA TYR A 541 22.02 45.20 -31.13
C TYR A 541 23.11 45.67 -30.17
N TYR A 542 23.19 46.98 -29.89
CA TYR A 542 24.29 47.55 -29.12
C TYR A 542 23.79 48.31 -27.89
N LEU A 543 24.35 47.99 -26.72
CA LEU A 543 24.14 48.74 -25.47
C LEU A 543 25.46 49.41 -25.07
N GLY A 544 25.52 50.74 -25.17
CA GLY A 544 26.76 51.53 -25.05
C GLY A 544 26.88 52.38 -23.79
N SER A 545 25.81 52.51 -22.99
CA SER A 545 25.75 53.37 -21.81
C SER A 545 25.01 52.68 -20.67
N ALA A 546 25.30 53.11 -19.45
CA ALA A 546 24.58 52.61 -18.27
C ALA A 546 23.08 52.81 -18.45
N ASN A 547 22.30 51.79 -18.11
CA ASN A 547 20.85 51.71 -18.24
C ASN A 547 20.29 51.53 -19.66
N ASP A 548 21.15 51.40 -20.68
CA ASP A 548 20.69 50.90 -21.97
C ASP A 548 20.09 49.50 -21.81
N TYR A 549 18.93 49.27 -22.41
CA TYR A 549 18.29 47.96 -22.39
C TYR A 549 17.64 47.62 -23.73
N VAL A 550 17.48 46.32 -23.95
CA VAL A 550 16.65 45.78 -25.03
C VAL A 550 15.85 44.61 -24.49
N GLN A 551 14.59 44.55 -24.86
CA GLN A 551 13.69 43.43 -24.61
C GLN A 551 13.33 42.81 -25.95
N MET A 552 13.49 41.50 -26.03
CA MET A 552 13.32 40.74 -27.26
C MET A 552 12.38 39.56 -27.02
N MET A 553 11.70 39.12 -28.08
CA MET A 553 10.86 37.93 -28.09
C MET A 553 11.25 37.04 -29.27
N SER A 554 11.40 35.74 -29.05
CA SER A 554 11.54 34.77 -30.13
C SER A 554 10.17 34.26 -30.57
N ASN A 555 9.95 34.15 -31.88
CA ASN A 555 8.79 33.48 -32.46
C ASN A 555 9.08 32.03 -32.90
N GLY A 556 10.29 31.51 -32.61
CA GLY A 556 10.76 30.20 -33.07
C GLY A 556 11.54 30.20 -34.39
N ALA A 557 11.47 31.28 -35.17
CA ALA A 557 12.27 31.44 -36.38
C ALA A 557 13.36 32.51 -36.20
N GLU A 558 13.03 33.62 -35.54
CA GLU A 558 13.91 34.78 -35.37
C GLU A 558 13.64 35.45 -34.00
N TRP A 559 14.57 36.29 -33.56
CA TRP A 559 14.40 37.18 -32.41
C TRP A 559 13.93 38.56 -32.86
N PHE A 560 12.94 39.12 -32.17
CA PHE A 560 12.39 40.45 -32.47
C PHE A 560 12.62 41.40 -31.31
N VAL A 561 13.06 42.63 -31.58
CA VAL A 561 13.07 43.68 -30.55
C VAL A 561 11.65 44.16 -30.34
N ILE A 562 11.16 44.06 -29.10
CA ILE A 562 9.81 44.50 -28.73
C ILE A 562 9.81 45.76 -27.86
N SER A 563 10.95 46.08 -27.24
CA SER A 563 11.12 47.32 -26.47
C SER A 563 12.60 47.66 -26.28
N SER A 564 12.96 48.92 -26.38
CA SER A 564 14.28 49.44 -26.04
C SER A 564 14.23 50.96 -25.83
N ASN A 565 15.16 51.49 -25.06
CA ASN A 565 15.43 52.93 -24.98
C ASN A 565 16.48 53.42 -25.99
N ARG A 566 16.92 52.54 -26.91
CA ARG A 566 18.03 52.77 -27.84
C ARG A 566 17.75 52.29 -29.26
N SER A 567 16.49 52.08 -29.63
CA SER A 567 16.14 51.66 -30.98
C SER A 567 16.78 52.62 -31.99
N PRO A 568 17.49 52.12 -33.02
CA PRO A 568 18.05 52.99 -34.05
C PRO A 568 16.94 53.87 -34.64
N GLY A 569 17.07 55.19 -34.54
CA GLY A 569 16.15 56.11 -35.21
C GLY A 569 16.23 55.90 -36.72
N ASN A 570 15.09 55.95 -37.41
CA ASN A 570 15.09 55.65 -38.84
C ASN A 570 15.70 56.84 -39.60
N THR A 571 16.87 56.65 -40.20
CA THR A 571 17.62 57.69 -40.94
C THR A 571 17.76 57.29 -42.40
N ARG A 572 17.38 58.17 -43.33
CA ARG A 572 17.48 57.90 -44.77
C ARG A 572 18.43 58.89 -45.45
N TYR A 573 19.36 58.36 -46.25
CA TYR A 573 20.18 59.16 -47.16
C TYR A 573 19.55 59.18 -48.56
N PHE A 574 19.55 60.34 -49.22
CA PHE A 574 19.12 60.49 -50.61
C PHE A 574 20.03 61.46 -51.35
N ASP A 575 20.52 61.07 -52.53
CA ASP A 575 21.27 61.92 -53.45
C ASP A 575 20.52 62.03 -54.78
N GLY A 576 20.13 63.25 -55.15
CA GLY A 576 19.34 63.45 -56.36
C GLY A 576 18.90 64.89 -56.57
N SER A 577 18.00 65.08 -57.53
CA SER A 577 17.40 66.37 -57.90
C SER A 577 15.90 66.21 -58.16
N GLY A 578 15.17 67.32 -58.28
CA GLY A 578 13.72 67.30 -58.47
C GLY A 578 12.95 67.20 -57.15
N ILE A 579 11.74 66.61 -57.16
CA ILE A 579 10.92 66.47 -55.95
C ILE A 579 11.22 65.13 -55.29
N TYR A 580 11.45 65.16 -53.98
CA TYR A 580 11.56 63.99 -53.14
C TYR A 580 10.55 64.10 -52.00
N ASP A 581 9.55 63.22 -52.00
CA ASP A 581 8.50 63.20 -50.99
C ASP A 581 9.04 62.62 -49.67
N ILE A 582 8.88 63.36 -48.58
CA ILE A 582 9.33 62.96 -47.25
C ILE A 582 8.30 61.99 -46.66
N ASP A 583 8.76 60.77 -46.39
CA ASP A 583 8.01 59.73 -45.70
C ASP A 583 8.16 59.90 -44.18
N MET A 584 7.03 60.04 -43.48
CA MET A 584 6.94 60.28 -42.03
C MET A 584 7.29 59.05 -41.18
N ALA A 585 7.61 57.91 -41.79
CA ALA A 585 8.21 56.77 -41.11
C ALA A 585 9.72 56.94 -40.82
N VAL A 586 10.34 58.05 -41.28
CA VAL A 586 11.77 58.34 -41.12
C VAL A 586 11.95 59.61 -40.28
N ASP A 587 12.74 59.51 -39.21
CA ASP A 587 12.98 60.61 -38.26
C ASP A 587 14.01 61.62 -38.80
N VAL A 588 15.01 61.15 -39.55
CA VAL A 588 16.12 61.96 -40.05
C VAL A 588 16.40 61.69 -41.52
N TYR A 589 16.43 62.73 -42.36
CA TYR A 589 16.91 62.65 -43.73
C TYR A 589 18.26 63.35 -43.89
N LEU A 590 19.20 62.65 -44.50
CA LEU A 590 20.46 63.16 -45.00
C LEU A 590 20.33 63.35 -46.51
N LEU A 591 20.09 64.59 -46.93
CA LEU A 591 19.80 64.92 -48.31
C LEU A 591 21.05 65.48 -49.00
N SER A 592 21.30 65.03 -50.22
CA SER A 592 22.32 65.55 -51.12
C SER A 592 21.65 66.09 -52.38
N SER A 593 21.92 67.34 -52.70
CA SER A 593 21.51 68.00 -53.94
C SER A 593 22.68 68.17 -54.91
N PHE A 594 23.71 67.32 -54.79
CA PHE A 594 24.93 67.41 -55.61
C PHE A 594 24.63 67.38 -57.11
N GLY A 595 23.70 66.51 -57.53
CA GLY A 595 23.27 66.36 -58.92
C GLY A 595 22.28 67.42 -59.45
N GLY A 596 21.80 68.35 -58.61
CA GLY A 596 20.86 69.41 -59.00
C GLY A 596 19.95 69.84 -57.85
N ALA A 597 19.21 70.94 -58.01
CA ALA A 597 18.28 71.44 -56.98
C ALA A 597 17.25 70.36 -56.57
N LEU A 598 17.06 70.21 -55.26
CA LEU A 598 16.20 69.19 -54.66
C LEU A 598 15.08 69.86 -53.87
N ASN A 599 13.84 69.41 -54.05
CA ASN A 599 12.68 69.82 -53.27
C ASN A 599 12.21 68.65 -52.38
N ALA A 600 12.60 68.69 -51.11
CA ALA A 600 12.10 67.82 -50.06
C ALA A 600 10.67 68.23 -49.68
N ARG A 601 9.68 67.51 -50.21
CA ARG A 601 8.26 67.87 -50.03
C ARG A 601 7.64 67.08 -48.89
N LEU A 602 7.22 67.78 -47.84
CA LEU A 602 6.46 67.23 -46.73
C LEU A 602 5.03 66.86 -47.19
N PRO A 603 4.38 65.87 -46.59
CA PRO A 603 2.95 65.63 -46.79
C PRO A 603 2.13 66.82 -46.25
N PRO A 604 0.85 66.95 -46.62
CA PRO A 604 -0.07 67.92 -46.00
C PRO A 604 0.00 67.80 -44.47
N ALA A 605 0.03 68.93 -43.75
CA ALA A 605 0.16 68.91 -42.29
C ALA A 605 -0.97 68.14 -41.59
N ASP A 606 -2.16 68.12 -42.19
CA ASP A 606 -3.36 67.41 -41.72
C ASP A 606 -3.44 65.94 -42.18
N ALA A 607 -2.46 65.46 -42.95
CA ALA A 607 -2.38 64.06 -43.33
C ALA A 607 -2.23 63.19 -42.08
N PRO A 608 -2.94 62.05 -41.98
CA PRO A 608 -2.90 61.17 -40.79
C PRO A 608 -1.48 60.75 -40.38
N GLU A 609 -0.58 60.57 -41.35
CA GLU A 609 0.82 60.24 -41.13
C GLU A 609 1.69 61.40 -40.62
N ALA A 610 1.23 62.65 -40.74
CA ALA A 610 1.98 63.85 -40.38
C ALA A 610 1.68 64.35 -38.96
N VAL A 611 0.43 64.28 -38.50
CA VAL A 611 -0.01 64.90 -37.24
C VAL A 611 0.81 64.43 -36.03
N GLY A 612 1.44 65.39 -35.34
CA GLY A 612 2.27 65.13 -34.15
C GLY A 612 3.64 64.51 -34.42
N ARG A 613 4.00 64.25 -35.68
CA ARG A 613 5.30 63.69 -36.07
C ARG A 613 6.34 64.79 -36.23
N MET A 614 7.58 64.45 -35.88
CA MET A 614 8.75 65.29 -36.05
C MET A 614 9.69 64.68 -37.08
N VAL A 615 10.27 65.51 -37.96
CA VAL A 615 11.28 65.09 -38.94
C VAL A 615 12.43 66.09 -38.98
N THR A 616 13.66 65.59 -39.10
CA THR A 616 14.86 66.40 -39.31
C THR A 616 15.41 66.20 -40.71
N LEU A 617 15.57 67.28 -41.47
CA LEU A 617 16.15 67.25 -42.82
C LEU A 617 17.49 67.98 -42.79
N LYS A 618 18.56 67.36 -43.27
CA LYS A 618 19.91 67.94 -43.30
C LYS A 618 20.51 67.86 -44.69
N LYS A 619 21.00 68.99 -45.21
CA LYS A 619 21.83 69.00 -46.42
C LYS A 619 23.24 68.52 -46.09
N THR A 620 23.74 67.57 -46.86
CA THR A 620 25.00 66.87 -46.58
C THR A 620 26.11 67.11 -47.60
N ASP A 621 25.79 67.59 -48.79
CA ASP A 621 26.77 67.82 -49.86
C ASP A 621 27.24 69.28 -49.93
N VAL A 622 28.37 69.49 -50.59
CA VAL A 622 29.05 70.79 -50.77
C VAL A 622 28.56 71.61 -51.96
N SER A 623 27.62 71.09 -52.77
CA SER A 623 27.20 71.80 -53.98
C SER A 623 26.43 73.07 -53.66
N GLY A 624 26.47 74.04 -54.57
CA GLY A 624 25.67 75.27 -54.49
C GLY A 624 24.17 75.07 -54.76
N ASN A 625 23.73 73.85 -55.08
CA ASN A 625 22.31 73.54 -55.27
C ASN A 625 21.64 73.47 -53.90
N ALA A 626 20.50 74.13 -53.75
CA ALA A 626 19.77 74.10 -52.50
C ALA A 626 18.90 72.84 -52.34
N VAL A 627 18.64 72.47 -51.09
CA VAL A 627 17.50 71.62 -50.72
C VAL A 627 16.38 72.55 -50.26
N THR A 628 15.32 72.67 -51.04
CA THR A 628 14.09 73.38 -50.67
C THR A 628 13.17 72.42 -49.93
N ILE A 629 12.63 72.84 -48.80
CA ILE A 629 11.62 72.12 -48.04
C ILE A 629 10.28 72.77 -48.33
N SER A 630 9.36 72.02 -48.93
CA SER A 630 8.00 72.48 -49.23
C SER A 630 6.97 71.55 -48.60
N GLU A 631 5.68 71.89 -48.74
CA GLU A 631 4.56 71.05 -48.33
C GLU A 631 3.69 70.75 -49.56
N ALA A 632 3.24 69.51 -49.69
CA ALA A 632 2.30 69.13 -50.74
C ALA A 632 0.93 69.78 -50.48
N GLY A 633 0.52 70.70 -51.36
CA GLY A 633 -0.79 71.37 -51.27
C GLY A 633 -0.88 72.46 -50.20
N GLY A 634 0.20 72.72 -49.46
CA GLY A 634 0.29 73.77 -48.45
C GLY A 634 1.39 74.79 -48.73
N ALA A 635 1.54 75.76 -47.82
CA ALA A 635 2.52 76.82 -47.99
C ALA A 635 3.93 76.40 -47.56
N GLY A 636 4.08 75.32 -46.79
CA GLY A 636 5.36 74.89 -46.22
C GLY A 636 5.50 75.22 -44.72
N PRO A 637 6.60 74.79 -44.09
CA PRO A 637 6.83 75.03 -42.66
C PRO A 637 6.83 76.52 -42.28
N ASP A 638 6.15 76.87 -41.19
CA ASP A 638 5.90 78.25 -40.75
C ASP A 638 5.26 79.15 -41.84
N GLY A 639 4.54 78.55 -42.80
CA GLY A 639 3.72 79.26 -43.79
C GLY A 639 4.44 79.61 -45.09
N TYR A 640 5.66 79.10 -45.33
CA TYR A 640 6.38 79.24 -46.60
C TYR A 640 7.44 78.14 -46.78
N SER A 641 7.86 77.87 -48.03
CA SER A 641 8.94 76.92 -48.30
C SER A 641 10.27 77.38 -47.69
N GLN A 642 10.98 76.46 -47.03
CA GLN A 642 12.28 76.70 -46.42
C GLN A 642 13.41 76.25 -47.33
N THR A 643 14.62 76.75 -47.12
CA THR A 643 15.79 76.39 -47.96
C THR A 643 17.00 76.10 -47.09
N LEU A 644 17.70 75.01 -47.41
CA LEU A 644 19.04 74.66 -46.92
C LEU A 644 20.01 74.85 -48.09
N SER A 645 20.79 75.93 -48.04
CA SER A 645 21.67 76.38 -49.13
C SER A 645 23.11 75.93 -48.99
N ALA A 646 23.54 75.56 -47.77
CA ALA A 646 24.91 75.17 -47.49
C ALA A 646 25.01 73.77 -46.88
N GLN A 647 26.17 73.14 -47.06
CA GLN A 647 26.50 71.88 -46.40
C GLN A 647 26.31 72.03 -44.88
N TYR A 648 25.76 70.99 -44.25
CA TYR A 648 25.50 70.86 -42.82
C TYR A 648 24.30 71.62 -42.28
N GLN A 649 23.65 72.47 -43.09
CA GLN A 649 22.40 73.09 -42.67
C GLN A 649 21.33 72.02 -42.45
N ALA A 650 20.59 72.15 -41.36
CA ALA A 650 19.54 71.25 -40.95
C ALA A 650 18.31 72.01 -40.47
N ILE A 651 17.15 71.36 -40.59
CA ILE A 651 15.88 71.86 -40.09
C ILE A 651 15.11 70.70 -39.47
N THR A 652 14.56 70.92 -38.28
CA THR A 652 13.67 70.00 -37.59
C THR A 652 12.29 70.61 -37.52
N LEU A 653 11.29 69.83 -37.94
CA LEU A 653 9.92 70.27 -38.17
C LEU A 653 8.97 69.36 -37.41
N VAL A 654 7.84 69.89 -36.94
CA VAL A 654 6.74 69.11 -36.35
C VAL A 654 5.40 69.56 -36.93
N SER A 655 4.50 68.63 -37.24
CA SER A 655 3.12 68.99 -37.60
C SER A 655 2.23 68.99 -36.36
N ASP A 656 1.37 70.00 -36.22
CA ASP A 656 0.30 70.03 -35.21
C ASP A 656 -1.06 69.53 -35.73
N GLY A 657 -1.10 69.07 -36.98
CA GLY A 657 -2.32 68.64 -37.68
C GLY A 657 -3.04 69.74 -38.45
N GLY A 658 -2.61 70.99 -38.36
CA GLY A 658 -3.06 72.08 -39.23
C GLY A 658 -1.92 72.73 -40.02
N GLN A 659 -0.70 72.73 -39.47
CA GLN A 659 0.48 73.34 -40.07
C GLN A 659 1.78 72.62 -39.65
N TRP A 660 2.79 72.69 -40.51
CA TRP A 660 4.17 72.35 -40.16
C TRP A 660 4.87 73.51 -39.43
N HIS A 661 5.42 73.25 -38.26
CA HIS A 661 6.15 74.21 -37.42
C HIS A 661 7.64 73.92 -37.40
N ILE A 662 8.48 74.96 -37.45
CA ILE A 662 9.93 74.83 -37.30
C ILE A 662 10.28 74.76 -35.80
N VAL A 663 10.85 73.63 -35.37
CA VAL A 663 11.28 73.41 -33.99
C VAL A 663 12.75 73.79 -33.81
N SER A 664 13.57 73.53 -34.82
CA SER A 664 14.99 73.88 -34.83
C SER A 664 15.47 74.12 -36.25
N ARG A 665 16.39 75.07 -36.43
CA ARG A 665 17.03 75.34 -37.72
C ARG A 665 18.42 75.90 -37.49
N PHE A 666 19.43 75.32 -38.12
CA PHE A 666 20.82 75.77 -38.07
C PHE A 666 21.52 75.55 -39.41
#